data_AF-A0A3M6TGS1-F1
#
_entry.id   AF-A0A3M6TGS1-F1
#
_cell.length_a   1.000
_cell.length_b   1.000
_cell.length_c   1.000
_cell.angle_alpha   90.00
_cell.angle_beta   90.00
_cell.angle_gamma   90.00
#
_symmetry.space_group_name_H-M   'P 1'
#
loop_
_entity.id
_entity.type
_entity.pdbx_description
1 polymer ?
#
loop_
_entity_poly.entity_id
_entity_poly.type
_entity_poly.pdbx_seq_one_letter_code
_entity_poly.pdbx_strand_id
1 'polypeptide(L)'
;MDECLRRHASNRSNQLLDLYEYLLSNNRCIPCGPDKGHLAFPKELISPKGSAATLFSEDDRRFPVGSCYQTKERLLMLQNLGMLSDILDWETLIERANSVSVLCRRAEQDARKRSALLIKYINVHLEKMDHPTELNREELMEISMFPTLAKPANYVMPWKGTADWNSVILPAKEMYGDRYKFIAGSSRPILDESESGCSRLSKKTRHLFGFSSRKPSAHEVLSQLEHAVQAMVQSPHAIESLEQVFHCIYDYLQELVQKPDGERIVHALEEKRWILVQGKCLSASRLAFAWKGFGEPYLNEVPQNLATKYRRLFQATGIKEHFSTEDVISALYELDEEKQGERLSTKEFKVSKSLIEEISETSTESFETERGKIPLPNQNLFLQPAEKLAINDAPWTGLPVHVHGYFGLTDNRRGLKWPGLDCQDDPTAEWNVSLVQHVASEAYANVLLLVRDSCDSSVGADLVYKSWPNIQKVEIHWQCMLEHMFSILLKENIFWTPAHHGQWKNLSDAYLDRMTTQFQNTSDETRRAVLDTLTQANEAVVIVPSHVMIAIDKYTSIFTKSITPTFLRALLKKKEKGVWKITNVPKEKKLLLLEFSLADKNLSDMRGVPLLPLANGSFVDFRSIQYNREPAAAVYVSSTNIPRSIFHNMDSKFLDDNVKTPAITYLSKVATDAESPNTIQPVQLVKLNQAKTLKLLREMLPSEWYRGNHPVPWYPGRNGHPPERWLESVWKWIQKMFSDLSLLENLPLIPHTCAGNRSIVKLSSSRVVIRRHYQSVCLPPLIVSLLGKTGCIVLENLPSYIHHNTLHRYVASPDPNGVLKVLSTLDQSRCVSMITHCSSDEKQALRSFLSFASSSVDQRNLLYNLPIFDAADGYSFIALINGFQVHGVLPYDFKLPQSLPIPRASSFKETQAFCKLLKSVSTNVPCVRGKKKREGKIA
;
A
#
# COMPACT_ATOMS: atom_id res chain seq x y z
N MET A 1 50.89 45.69 39.32
CA MET A 1 49.47 45.96 39.63
C MET A 1 49.32 46.72 40.94
N ASP A 2 49.77 46.17 42.08
CA ASP A 2 49.59 46.84 43.39
C ASP A 2 50.28 48.22 43.48
N GLU A 3 51.45 48.39 42.87
CA GLU A 3 52.11 49.70 42.79
C GLU A 3 51.31 50.72 41.95
N CYS A 4 50.69 50.28 40.87
CA CYS A 4 49.80 51.10 40.03
C CYS A 4 48.51 51.49 40.79
N LEU A 5 48.00 50.61 41.65
CA LEU A 5 46.87 50.93 42.54
C LEU A 5 47.23 51.99 43.57
N ARG A 6 48.44 51.94 44.16
CA ARG A 6 48.93 52.99 45.06
C ARG A 6 49.04 54.34 44.36
N ARG A 7 49.36 54.38 43.05
CA ARG A 7 49.35 55.61 42.24
C ARG A 7 47.97 56.28 42.24
N HIS A 8 46.93 55.54 41.85
CA HIS A 8 45.55 56.07 41.80
C HIS A 8 45.02 56.52 43.17
N ALA A 9 45.54 55.95 44.27
CA ALA A 9 45.20 56.37 45.63
C ALA A 9 46.03 57.57 46.17
N SER A 10 47.13 57.96 45.52
CA SER A 10 48.09 58.96 46.07
C SER A 10 48.47 60.11 45.14
N ASN A 11 48.04 60.07 43.88
CA ASN A 11 48.17 61.17 42.90
C ASN A 11 49.62 61.66 42.62
N ARG A 12 50.63 60.82 42.88
CA ARG A 12 52.05 61.11 42.59
C ARG A 12 52.48 60.54 41.24
N SER A 13 53.10 61.37 40.41
CA SER A 13 53.75 60.94 39.16
C SER A 13 55.16 60.40 39.43
N ASN A 14 55.53 59.29 38.77
CA ASN A 14 56.85 58.67 38.85
C ASN A 14 57.07 57.82 37.58
N GLN A 15 58.17 58.03 36.87
CA GLN A 15 58.50 57.36 35.60
C GLN A 15 58.49 55.82 35.69
N LEU A 16 58.81 55.27 36.87
CA LEU A 16 58.73 53.82 37.14
C LEU A 16 57.29 53.28 37.11
N LEU A 17 56.29 54.10 37.43
CA LEU A 17 54.87 53.71 37.41
C LEU A 17 54.32 53.71 35.98
N ASP A 18 54.71 54.70 35.17
CA ASP A 18 54.38 54.74 33.73
C ASP A 18 54.96 53.51 33.01
N LEU A 19 56.19 53.10 33.37
CA LEU A 19 56.78 51.85 32.89
C LEU A 19 55.98 50.62 33.33
N TYR A 20 55.51 50.54 34.58
CA TYR A 20 54.69 49.41 35.03
C TYR A 20 53.31 49.35 34.38
N GLU A 21 52.67 50.49 34.14
CA GLU A 21 51.39 50.54 33.40
C GLU A 21 51.61 50.15 31.93
N TYR A 22 52.65 50.67 31.27
CA TYR A 22 53.03 50.25 29.91
C TYR A 22 53.29 48.75 29.83
N LEU A 23 54.04 48.18 30.78
CA LEU A 23 54.32 46.74 30.82
C LEU A 23 53.06 45.91 31.07
N LEU A 24 52.12 46.36 31.91
CA LEU A 24 50.86 45.63 32.15
C LEU A 24 49.93 45.68 30.94
N SER A 25 49.81 46.83 30.26
CA SER A 25 48.95 46.95 29.07
C SER A 25 49.50 46.22 27.84
N ASN A 26 50.84 46.16 27.70
CA ASN A 26 51.51 45.61 26.51
C ASN A 26 52.13 44.21 26.70
N ASN A 27 51.80 43.49 27.77
CA ASN A 27 52.20 42.08 27.95
C ASN A 27 51.01 41.20 28.35
N ARG A 28 51.02 39.95 27.88
CA ARG A 28 50.07 38.92 28.34
C ARG A 28 50.45 38.47 29.75
N CYS A 29 49.87 39.13 30.74
CA CYS A 29 50.25 38.98 32.15
C CYS A 29 49.08 38.69 33.10
N ILE A 30 47.84 38.70 32.61
CA ILE A 30 46.65 38.48 33.45
C ILE A 30 46.11 37.07 33.21
N PRO A 31 46.00 36.20 34.23
CA PRO A 31 45.44 34.86 34.09
C PRO A 31 43.99 34.88 33.61
N CYS A 32 43.65 34.06 32.62
CA CYS A 32 42.31 33.97 32.04
C CYS A 32 41.76 32.54 31.89
N GLY A 33 42.39 31.56 32.55
CA GLY A 33 41.93 30.17 32.59
C GLY A 33 42.41 29.44 33.86
N PRO A 34 41.99 28.18 34.07
CA PRO A 34 42.37 27.40 35.24
C PRO A 34 43.86 26.98 35.24
N ASP A 35 44.46 26.82 34.05
CA ASP A 35 45.86 26.47 33.91
C ASP A 35 46.77 27.70 33.97
N LYS A 36 47.92 27.57 34.65
CA LYS A 36 48.91 28.66 34.85
C LYS A 36 49.51 29.25 33.56
N GLY A 37 49.26 28.67 32.39
CA GLY A 37 49.79 29.12 31.10
C GLY A 37 48.88 30.06 30.29
N HIS A 38 47.61 30.22 30.67
CA HIS A 38 46.66 31.05 29.91
C HIS A 38 46.68 32.49 30.44
N LEU A 39 47.48 33.34 29.80
CA LEU A 39 47.60 34.77 30.10
C LEU A 39 47.08 35.62 28.93
N ALA A 40 46.37 36.69 29.24
CA ALA A 40 45.82 37.66 28.28
C ALA A 40 46.38 39.07 28.52
N PHE A 41 46.32 39.94 27.50
CA PHE A 41 46.49 41.39 27.68
C PHE A 41 45.25 41.96 28.39
N PRO A 42 45.35 43.06 29.18
CA PRO A 42 44.17 43.70 29.76
C PRO A 42 43.08 44.03 28.72
N LYS A 43 43.46 44.53 27.55
CA LYS A 43 42.54 44.83 26.43
C LYS A 43 41.85 43.61 25.80
N GLU A 44 42.38 42.40 25.99
CA GLU A 44 41.71 41.18 25.55
C GLU A 44 40.63 40.72 26.56
N LEU A 45 40.60 41.28 27.76
CA LEU A 45 39.67 40.86 28.81
C LEU A 45 38.36 41.63 28.79
N ILE A 46 37.33 40.99 29.34
CA ILE A 46 36.01 41.52 29.62
C ILE A 46 35.82 41.61 31.13
N SER A 47 35.28 42.71 31.61
CA SER A 47 34.89 42.90 33.00
C SER A 47 33.80 41.88 33.39
N PRO A 48 34.01 41.00 34.39
CA PRO A 48 33.01 39.99 34.80
C PRO A 48 31.77 40.60 35.48
N LYS A 49 31.73 41.94 35.62
CA LYS A 49 30.62 42.71 36.18
C LYS A 49 29.98 43.67 35.18
N GLY A 50 30.47 43.72 33.94
CA GLY A 50 29.93 44.59 32.88
C GLY A 50 28.81 43.91 32.08
N SER A 51 28.00 44.69 31.35
CA SER A 51 26.88 44.16 30.57
C SER A 51 27.34 43.21 29.44
N ALA A 52 28.50 43.49 28.86
CA ALA A 52 29.12 42.67 27.81
C ALA A 52 29.50 41.26 28.30
N ALA A 53 29.71 41.06 29.61
CA ALA A 53 30.06 39.75 30.20
C ALA A 53 29.06 38.64 29.83
N THR A 54 27.78 39.00 29.68
CA THR A 54 26.71 38.06 29.32
C THR A 54 26.90 37.37 27.96
N LEU A 55 27.80 37.87 27.10
CA LEU A 55 28.12 37.32 25.79
C LEU A 55 29.22 36.24 25.81
N PHE A 56 29.88 36.05 26.96
CA PHE A 56 31.06 35.20 27.11
C PHE A 56 30.85 34.14 28.20
N SER A 57 31.42 32.95 28.00
CA SER A 57 31.53 31.91 29.04
C SER A 57 32.94 31.88 29.65
N GLU A 58 33.11 31.12 30.74
CA GLU A 58 34.45 30.89 31.32
C GLU A 58 35.39 30.19 30.32
N ASP A 59 34.86 29.31 29.48
CA ASP A 59 35.60 28.63 28.39
C ASP A 59 36.10 29.57 27.29
N ASP A 60 35.48 30.74 27.11
CA ASP A 60 35.97 31.75 26.15
C ASP A 60 37.31 32.36 26.61
N ARG A 61 37.72 32.18 27.88
CA ARG A 61 38.98 32.68 28.47
C ARG A 61 39.17 34.19 28.36
N ARG A 62 38.06 34.92 28.46
CA ARG A 62 38.01 36.39 28.39
C ARG A 62 37.83 37.06 29.75
N PHE A 63 37.75 36.31 30.85
CA PHE A 63 37.61 36.84 32.21
C PHE A 63 38.91 36.70 33.03
N PRO A 64 39.26 37.65 33.90
CA PRO A 64 40.39 37.51 34.82
C PRO A 64 40.11 36.43 35.89
N VAL A 65 41.04 35.47 36.02
CA VAL A 65 40.92 34.31 36.93
C VAL A 65 41.84 34.48 38.15
N GLY A 66 41.32 34.07 39.32
CA GLY A 66 42.02 34.09 40.59
C GLY A 66 41.50 35.17 41.54
N SER A 67 41.32 34.80 42.81
CA SER A 67 40.75 35.67 43.86
C SER A 67 41.50 36.99 44.05
N CYS A 68 42.80 37.02 43.72
CA CYS A 68 43.59 38.24 43.71
C CYS A 68 43.19 39.22 42.58
N TYR A 69 42.80 38.79 41.39
CA TYR A 69 42.49 39.70 40.27
C TYR A 69 41.05 40.22 40.26
N GLN A 70 40.14 39.58 40.98
CA GLN A 70 38.70 39.89 40.97
C GLN A 70 38.24 40.90 42.04
N THR A 71 39.17 41.52 42.80
CA THR A 71 38.82 42.60 43.75
C THR A 71 38.31 43.83 43.00
N LYS A 72 37.50 44.67 43.66
CA LYS A 72 36.86 45.83 43.01
C LYS A 72 37.91 46.81 42.46
N GLU A 73 38.98 47.00 43.20
CA GLU A 73 40.10 47.91 42.92
C GLU A 73 40.90 47.40 41.71
N ARG A 74 41.23 46.10 41.68
CA ARG A 74 42.01 45.50 40.60
C ARG A 74 41.21 45.37 39.30
N LEU A 75 39.90 45.11 39.36
CA LEU A 75 39.04 45.19 38.17
C LEU A 75 38.96 46.61 37.61
N LEU A 76 38.91 47.64 38.45
CA LEU A 76 38.96 49.05 38.01
C LEU A 76 40.32 49.39 37.38
N MET A 77 41.42 48.94 37.97
CA MET A 77 42.76 49.09 37.38
C MET A 77 42.84 48.40 36.00
N LEU A 78 42.30 47.19 35.85
CA LEU A 78 42.26 46.49 34.57
C LEU A 78 41.43 47.24 33.53
N GLN A 79 40.31 47.86 33.91
CA GLN A 79 39.53 48.74 33.03
C GLN A 79 40.36 49.96 32.58
N ASN A 80 41.08 50.62 33.50
CA ASN A 80 42.00 51.72 33.16
C ASN A 80 43.14 51.27 32.21
N LEU A 81 43.55 50.01 32.26
CA LEU A 81 44.55 49.40 31.36
C LEU A 81 43.96 48.88 30.03
N GLY A 82 42.64 49.06 29.80
CA GLY A 82 41.96 48.74 28.54
C GLY A 82 40.98 47.56 28.58
N MET A 83 40.75 46.91 29.73
CA MET A 83 39.75 45.83 29.85
C MET A 83 38.35 46.35 29.53
N LEU A 84 37.69 45.72 28.56
CA LEU A 84 36.36 46.13 28.10
C LEU A 84 35.32 45.95 29.21
N SER A 85 34.48 46.96 29.44
CA SER A 85 33.47 46.98 30.50
C SER A 85 32.06 46.67 29.96
N ASP A 86 31.35 47.69 29.51
CA ASP A 86 29.95 47.61 29.08
C ASP A 86 29.76 47.80 27.57
N ILE A 87 30.73 48.43 26.90
CA ILE A 87 30.67 48.77 25.46
C ILE A 87 31.79 47.98 24.77
N LEU A 88 31.41 47.14 23.80
CA LEU A 88 32.32 46.44 22.91
C LEU A 88 32.67 47.32 21.70
N ASP A 89 33.87 47.11 21.15
CA ASP A 89 34.20 47.56 19.80
C ASP A 89 33.54 46.65 18.74
N TRP A 90 33.60 47.09 17.47
CA TRP A 90 33.02 46.33 16.36
C TRP A 90 33.76 45.02 16.09
N GLU A 91 35.08 44.98 16.25
CA GLU A 91 35.91 43.77 16.07
C GLU A 91 35.49 42.67 17.06
N THR A 92 35.36 42.99 18.35
CA THR A 92 34.90 42.05 19.38
C THR A 92 33.44 41.67 19.17
N LEU A 93 32.56 42.59 18.75
CA LEU A 93 31.16 42.24 18.47
C LEU A 93 31.03 41.26 17.30
N ILE A 94 31.82 41.46 16.23
CA ILE A 94 31.91 40.60 15.04
C ILE A 94 32.52 39.24 15.41
N GLU A 95 33.58 39.19 16.21
CA GLU A 95 34.17 37.97 16.75
C GLU A 95 33.15 37.17 17.57
N ARG A 96 32.37 37.85 18.42
CA ARG A 96 31.31 37.22 19.22
C ARG A 96 30.14 36.72 18.36
N ALA A 97 29.73 37.46 17.34
CA ALA A 97 28.73 37.00 16.38
C ALA A 97 29.19 35.75 15.62
N ASN A 98 30.44 35.74 15.12
CA ASN A 98 31.05 34.58 14.46
C ASN A 98 31.05 33.33 15.36
N SER A 99 31.27 33.50 16.68
CA SER A 99 31.28 32.40 17.64
C SER A 99 29.95 31.61 17.71
N VAL A 100 28.81 32.22 17.33
CA VAL A 100 27.50 31.55 17.29
C VAL A 100 27.52 30.38 16.29
N SER A 101 28.07 30.59 15.10
CA SER A 101 28.18 29.55 14.06
C SER A 101 29.06 28.37 14.51
N VAL A 102 30.16 28.67 15.23
CA VAL A 102 31.10 27.69 15.77
C VAL A 102 30.46 26.88 16.89
N LEU A 103 29.74 27.56 17.80
CA LEU A 103 29.02 26.94 18.91
C LEU A 103 27.88 26.05 18.42
N CYS A 104 27.18 26.45 17.34
CA CYS A 104 26.07 25.69 16.77
C CYS A 104 26.47 24.27 16.34
N ARG A 105 27.73 24.04 15.95
CA ARG A 105 28.24 22.72 15.58
C ARG A 105 28.43 21.76 16.77
N ARG A 106 28.40 22.27 18.00
CA ARG A 106 28.66 21.51 19.24
C ARG A 106 27.48 21.53 20.21
N ALA A 107 26.79 22.66 20.33
CA ALA A 107 25.66 22.88 21.21
C ALA A 107 24.68 23.91 20.61
N GLU A 108 23.71 23.43 19.81
CA GLU A 108 22.74 24.29 19.12
C GLU A 108 21.95 25.19 20.09
N GLN A 109 21.51 24.65 21.23
CA GLN A 109 20.74 25.42 22.22
C GLN A 109 21.56 26.58 22.81
N ASP A 110 22.85 26.41 23.02
CA ASP A 110 23.71 27.47 23.56
C ASP A 110 24.09 28.48 22.49
N ALA A 111 24.18 28.08 21.21
CA ALA A 111 24.27 29.01 20.09
C ALA A 111 23.02 29.89 19.98
N ARG A 112 21.81 29.33 20.11
CA ARG A 112 20.55 30.11 20.17
C ARG A 112 20.55 31.08 21.35
N LYS A 113 20.91 30.63 22.56
CA LYS A 113 21.05 31.51 23.75
C LYS A 113 22.03 32.65 23.49
N ARG A 114 23.21 32.36 22.92
CA ARG A 114 24.24 33.37 22.60
C ARG A 114 23.75 34.37 21.55
N SER A 115 23.04 33.91 20.51
CA SER A 115 22.37 34.78 19.53
C SER A 115 21.36 35.72 20.19
N ALA A 116 20.49 35.20 21.07
CA ALA A 116 19.53 36.01 21.81
C ALA A 116 20.19 37.03 22.75
N LEU A 117 21.30 36.67 23.41
CA LEU A 117 22.06 37.58 24.26
C LEU A 117 22.76 38.67 23.44
N LEU A 118 23.33 38.34 22.27
CA LEU A 118 23.89 39.32 21.33
C LEU A 118 22.85 40.33 20.86
N ILE A 119 21.66 39.88 20.46
CA ILE A 119 20.59 40.80 20.02
C ILE A 119 20.06 41.66 21.17
N LYS A 120 19.93 41.10 22.39
CA LYS A 120 19.60 41.89 23.60
C LYS A 120 20.66 42.94 23.89
N TYR A 121 21.93 42.59 23.80
CA TYR A 121 23.05 43.50 23.99
C TYR A 121 23.05 44.63 22.94
N ILE A 122 22.99 44.30 21.65
CA ILE A 122 22.95 45.27 20.55
C ILE A 122 21.73 46.19 20.68
N ASN A 123 20.54 45.65 21.00
CA ASN A 123 19.33 46.44 21.23
C ASN A 123 19.49 47.54 22.30
N VAL A 124 20.37 47.35 23.29
CA VAL A 124 20.60 48.29 24.41
C VAL A 124 21.81 49.20 24.17
N HIS A 125 22.87 48.69 23.52
CA HIS A 125 24.18 49.34 23.45
C HIS A 125 24.53 49.95 22.09
N LEU A 126 23.80 49.64 21.00
CA LEU A 126 24.09 50.12 19.64
C LEU A 126 24.16 51.66 19.50
N GLU A 127 23.46 52.41 20.36
CA GLU A 127 23.49 53.89 20.35
C GLU A 127 24.70 54.48 21.11
N LYS A 128 25.41 53.65 21.88
CA LYS A 128 26.58 54.02 22.68
C LYS A 128 27.89 53.52 22.06
N MET A 129 27.80 52.64 21.06
CA MET A 129 28.93 52.22 20.22
C MET A 129 29.18 53.26 19.12
N ASP A 130 30.40 53.28 18.59
CA ASP A 130 30.72 54.06 17.39
C ASP A 130 29.82 53.66 16.20
N HIS A 131 29.61 54.56 15.25
CA HIS A 131 28.83 54.24 14.06
C HIS A 131 29.48 53.09 13.25
N PRO A 132 28.70 52.06 12.83
CA PRO A 132 29.24 50.98 12.03
C PRO A 132 29.67 51.51 10.66
N THR A 133 30.84 51.09 10.20
CA THR A 133 31.23 51.26 8.79
C THR A 133 30.38 50.32 7.92
N GLU A 134 30.34 50.56 6.61
CA GLU A 134 29.66 49.64 5.70
C GLU A 134 30.32 48.25 5.68
N LEU A 135 31.65 48.16 5.85
CA LEU A 135 32.33 46.86 5.99
C LEU A 135 31.87 46.10 7.25
N ASN A 136 31.73 46.79 8.40
CA ASN A 136 31.20 46.18 9.61
C ASN A 136 29.74 45.69 9.41
N ARG A 137 28.94 46.42 8.62
CA ARG A 137 27.57 46.04 8.28
C ARG A 137 27.54 44.81 7.37
N GLU A 138 28.32 44.81 6.30
CA GLU A 138 28.41 43.70 5.36
C GLU A 138 28.84 42.42 6.07
N GLU A 139 29.90 42.48 6.89
CA GLU A 139 30.38 41.34 7.67
C GLU A 139 29.29 40.83 8.64
N LEU A 140 28.62 41.72 9.40
CA LEU A 140 27.51 41.34 10.28
C LEU A 140 26.31 40.73 9.55
N MET A 141 26.09 41.06 8.27
CA MET A 141 25.03 40.47 7.45
C MET A 141 25.41 39.10 6.85
N GLU A 142 26.70 38.85 6.67
CA GLU A 142 27.32 37.60 6.22
C GLU A 142 27.44 36.54 7.32
N ILE A 143 27.55 36.93 8.60
CA ILE A 143 27.73 36.00 9.72
C ILE A 143 26.47 35.15 9.98
N SER A 144 26.65 33.84 9.98
CA SER A 144 25.65 32.87 10.44
C SER A 144 25.42 32.94 11.95
N MET A 145 24.54 33.84 12.38
CA MET A 145 24.15 34.01 13.80
C MET A 145 22.63 33.95 14.08
N PHE A 146 21.77 33.86 13.05
CA PHE A 146 20.32 33.97 13.24
C PHE A 146 19.57 32.63 13.13
N PRO A 147 18.72 32.26 14.12
CA PRO A 147 17.91 31.05 14.06
C PRO A 147 16.76 31.15 13.07
N THR A 148 16.49 30.06 12.36
CA THR A 148 15.35 29.92 11.45
C THR A 148 14.06 29.62 12.21
N LEU A 149 12.97 30.33 11.87
CA LEU A 149 11.63 30.07 12.39
C LEU A 149 11.17 28.67 11.96
N ALA A 150 10.65 27.90 12.92
CA ALA A 150 10.08 26.59 12.64
C ALA A 150 8.84 26.70 11.74
N LYS A 151 8.57 25.64 10.96
CA LYS A 151 7.39 25.56 10.09
C LYS A 151 6.11 25.79 10.91
N PRO A 152 5.24 26.76 10.57
CA PRO A 152 4.05 27.06 11.34
C PRO A 152 3.09 25.86 11.40
N ALA A 153 2.36 25.73 12.51
CA ALA A 153 1.30 24.72 12.64
C ALA A 153 0.25 24.92 11.53
N ASN A 154 -0.29 23.81 11.01
CA ASN A 154 -1.27 23.77 9.91
C ASN A 154 -0.80 24.37 8.57
N TYR A 155 0.49 24.70 8.42
CA TYR A 155 1.06 25.15 7.15
C TYR A 155 1.32 23.96 6.22
N VAL A 156 0.64 23.89 5.08
CA VAL A 156 0.71 22.73 4.18
C VAL A 156 1.82 22.83 3.12
N MET A 157 2.23 24.04 2.73
CA MET A 157 3.31 24.26 1.75
C MET A 157 4.70 23.83 2.26
N PRO A 158 5.70 23.70 1.36
CA PRO A 158 7.11 23.64 1.74
C PRO A 158 7.52 24.83 2.61
N TRP A 159 8.47 24.62 3.51
CA TRP A 159 8.98 25.65 4.41
C TRP A 159 10.50 25.60 4.47
N LYS A 160 11.15 26.72 4.11
CA LYS A 160 12.61 26.80 4.06
C LYS A 160 13.14 27.03 5.47
N GLY A 161 13.65 25.98 6.11
CA GLY A 161 14.14 26.03 7.49
C GLY A 161 13.82 24.79 8.35
N THR A 162 13.23 23.75 7.77
CA THR A 162 12.96 22.47 8.48
C THR A 162 13.43 21.26 7.67
N ALA A 163 13.87 20.22 8.40
CA ALA A 163 14.25 18.87 7.96
C ALA A 163 15.56 18.69 7.17
N ASP A 164 15.78 19.37 6.03
CA ASP A 164 16.81 18.91 5.05
C ASP A 164 18.10 19.75 4.95
N TRP A 165 18.32 20.72 5.83
CA TRP A 165 19.47 21.63 5.76
C TRP A 165 20.25 21.64 7.09
N ASN A 166 21.54 21.28 7.04
CA ASN A 166 22.45 21.14 8.19
C ASN A 166 22.81 22.46 8.92
N SER A 167 21.95 23.47 8.90
CA SER A 167 22.21 24.78 9.52
C SER A 167 20.92 25.40 10.01
N VAL A 168 20.71 25.27 11.33
CA VAL A 168 19.60 25.88 12.08
C VAL A 168 19.85 27.37 12.38
N ILE A 169 21.09 27.82 12.13
CA ILE A 169 21.57 29.19 12.27
C ILE A 169 22.10 29.65 10.90
N LEU A 170 21.62 30.79 10.38
CA LEU A 170 21.92 31.32 9.04
C LEU A 170 22.34 32.80 9.05
N PRO A 171 22.93 33.31 7.95
CA PRO A 171 23.25 34.71 7.77
C PRO A 171 22.03 35.62 7.64
N ALA A 172 22.11 36.86 8.15
CA ALA A 172 21.02 37.82 8.00
C ALA A 172 20.71 38.14 6.52
N LYS A 173 21.69 38.06 5.62
CA LYS A 173 21.50 38.34 4.18
C LYS A 173 20.51 37.38 3.49
N GLU A 174 20.39 36.13 3.98
CA GLU A 174 19.65 35.05 3.31
C GLU A 174 18.19 34.93 3.74
N MET A 175 17.82 35.60 4.83
CA MET A 175 16.55 35.39 5.54
C MET A 175 15.56 36.54 5.32
N TYR A 176 14.32 36.40 5.80
CA TYR A 176 13.37 37.51 5.93
C TYR A 176 12.75 37.57 7.33
N GLY A 177 12.33 38.75 7.77
CA GLY A 177 11.57 38.90 9.03
C GLY A 177 10.14 38.34 8.91
N ASP A 178 9.51 38.05 10.06
CA ASP A 178 8.17 37.43 10.18
C ASP A 178 7.10 38.04 9.24
N ARG A 179 7.16 39.35 8.97
CA ARG A 179 6.27 40.07 8.03
C ARG A 179 6.18 39.46 6.63
N TYR A 180 7.18 38.67 6.19
CA TYR A 180 7.22 38.04 4.87
C TYR A 180 7.00 36.52 4.92
N LYS A 181 6.60 35.93 6.06
CA LYS A 181 6.44 34.47 6.20
C LYS A 181 5.49 33.83 5.19
N PHE A 182 4.39 34.49 4.88
CA PHE A 182 3.41 34.03 3.89
C PHE A 182 3.70 34.52 2.46
N ILE A 183 4.72 35.35 2.28
CA ILE A 183 5.09 35.96 0.99
C ILE A 183 6.34 35.28 0.40
N ALA A 184 7.21 34.70 1.24
CA ALA A 184 8.45 34.05 0.80
C ALA A 184 8.90 32.84 1.65
N GLY A 185 8.14 32.37 2.65
CA GLY A 185 8.58 31.29 3.57
C GLY A 185 8.85 29.92 2.93
N SER A 186 8.31 29.64 1.76
CA SER A 186 8.65 28.45 0.94
C SER A 186 9.94 28.67 0.13
N SER A 187 10.20 29.91 -0.29
CA SER A 187 11.37 30.30 -1.11
C SER A 187 12.62 30.64 -0.27
N ARG A 188 12.46 31.21 0.93
CA ARG A 188 13.52 31.77 1.79
C ARG A 188 13.27 31.52 3.27
N PRO A 189 14.32 31.34 4.10
CA PRO A 189 14.15 31.17 5.54
C PRO A 189 13.61 32.41 6.23
N ILE A 190 12.78 32.21 7.24
CA ILE A 190 12.22 33.28 8.08
C ILE A 190 12.99 33.35 9.40
N LEU A 191 13.21 34.56 9.91
CA LEU A 191 13.88 34.85 11.17
C LEU A 191 13.01 34.48 12.38
N ASP A 192 13.56 33.69 13.30
CA ASP A 192 12.94 33.41 14.59
C ASP A 192 13.20 34.53 15.61
N GLU A 193 12.29 35.51 15.66
CA GLU A 193 12.31 36.58 16.69
C GLU A 193 11.63 36.18 18.02
N SER A 194 11.29 34.89 18.22
CA SER A 194 10.68 34.40 19.47
C SER A 194 11.67 34.37 20.65
N GLU A 195 11.17 34.09 21.85
CA GLU A 195 12.01 33.89 23.04
C GLU A 195 12.93 32.66 22.93
N SER A 196 12.54 31.65 22.14
CA SER A 196 13.35 30.48 21.76
C SER A 196 14.27 30.71 20.56
N GLY A 197 14.13 31.86 19.90
CA GLY A 197 14.94 32.30 18.75
C GLY A 197 16.03 33.28 19.17
N CYS A 198 16.20 34.37 18.42
CA CYS A 198 17.17 35.43 18.72
C CYS A 198 16.59 36.60 19.54
N SER A 199 15.35 36.49 20.03
CA SER A 199 14.55 37.61 20.57
C SER A 199 14.25 38.72 19.54
N ARG A 200 13.37 39.64 19.92
CA ARG A 200 12.86 40.71 19.04
C ARG A 200 13.92 41.79 18.77
N LEU A 201 14.20 42.05 17.50
CA LEU A 201 15.10 43.12 17.08
C LEU A 201 14.44 44.50 17.27
N SER A 202 15.20 45.50 17.70
CA SER A 202 14.78 46.92 17.68
C SER A 202 14.66 47.45 16.24
N LYS A 203 14.07 48.64 16.05
CA LYS A 203 14.05 49.31 14.72
C LYS A 203 15.47 49.56 14.18
N LYS A 204 16.40 49.98 15.04
CA LYS A 204 17.81 50.25 14.69
C LYS A 204 18.56 48.95 14.41
N THR A 205 18.33 47.90 15.20
CA THR A 205 18.92 46.57 14.98
C THR A 205 18.43 45.91 13.68
N ARG A 206 17.14 46.03 13.34
CA ARG A 206 16.64 45.59 12.01
C ARG A 206 17.25 46.36 10.84
N HIS A 207 17.62 47.63 11.04
CA HIS A 207 18.35 48.41 10.04
C HIS A 207 19.83 47.97 9.93
N LEU A 208 20.48 47.65 11.05
CA LEU A 208 21.85 47.12 11.06
C LEU A 208 21.97 45.88 10.17
N PHE A 209 21.12 44.88 10.38
CA PHE A 209 21.12 43.60 9.65
C PHE A 209 20.33 43.60 8.31
N GLY A 210 19.94 44.78 7.78
CA GLY A 210 19.27 44.92 6.48
C GLY A 210 17.81 44.44 6.40
N PHE A 211 17.22 43.89 7.48
CA PHE A 211 15.83 43.42 7.51
C PHE A 211 14.79 44.53 7.30
N SER A 212 15.13 45.79 7.59
CA SER A 212 14.24 46.93 7.37
C SER A 212 14.03 47.24 5.89
N SER A 213 15.11 47.28 5.10
CA SER A 213 15.14 47.70 3.69
C SER A 213 14.92 46.54 2.71
N ARG A 214 15.45 45.34 2.99
CA ARG A 214 15.31 44.20 2.08
C ARG A 214 13.85 43.73 1.97
N LYS A 215 13.43 43.47 0.73
CA LYS A 215 12.07 43.09 0.33
C LYS A 215 12.16 41.86 -0.61
N PRO A 216 11.23 40.89 -0.53
CA PRO A 216 11.11 39.79 -1.49
C PRO A 216 11.08 40.28 -2.94
N SER A 217 11.83 39.60 -3.81
CA SER A 217 11.78 39.84 -5.25
C SER A 217 10.51 39.26 -5.88
N ALA A 218 10.09 39.79 -7.03
CA ALA A 218 8.91 39.28 -7.75
C ALA A 218 9.00 37.76 -8.01
N HIS A 219 10.17 37.25 -8.38
CA HIS A 219 10.43 35.83 -8.57
C HIS A 219 10.23 34.99 -7.29
N GLU A 220 10.69 35.47 -6.14
CA GLU A 220 10.52 34.76 -4.85
C GLU A 220 9.05 34.64 -4.44
N VAL A 221 8.24 35.64 -4.77
CA VAL A 221 6.79 35.70 -4.48
C VAL A 221 5.96 34.91 -5.50
N LEU A 222 6.33 34.92 -6.78
CA LEU A 222 5.72 34.05 -7.79
C LEU A 222 5.98 32.57 -7.46
N SER A 223 7.21 32.22 -7.05
CA SER A 223 7.53 30.90 -6.50
C SER A 223 6.65 30.56 -5.29
N GLN A 224 6.44 31.49 -4.34
CA GLN A 224 5.55 31.27 -3.20
C GLN A 224 4.10 30.99 -3.64
N LEU A 225 3.61 31.71 -4.66
CA LEU A 225 2.27 31.58 -5.21
C LEU A 225 2.07 30.22 -5.91
N GLU A 226 3.04 29.75 -6.69
CA GLU A 226 2.98 28.42 -7.31
C GLU A 226 2.88 27.31 -6.27
N HIS A 227 3.64 27.40 -5.17
CA HIS A 227 3.51 26.47 -4.03
C HIS A 227 2.13 26.55 -3.35
N ALA A 228 1.53 27.74 -3.23
CA ALA A 228 0.19 27.91 -2.66
C ALA A 228 -0.90 27.29 -3.55
N VAL A 229 -0.81 27.48 -4.87
CA VAL A 229 -1.70 26.84 -5.86
C VAL A 229 -1.58 25.31 -5.80
N GLN A 230 -0.35 24.78 -5.77
CA GLN A 230 -0.12 23.34 -5.65
C GLN A 230 -0.68 22.78 -4.34
N ALA A 231 -0.48 23.47 -3.22
CA ALA A 231 -1.00 23.07 -1.93
C ALA A 231 -2.55 23.09 -1.87
N MET A 232 -3.21 24.03 -2.56
CA MET A 232 -4.67 24.07 -2.66
C MET A 232 -5.25 22.81 -3.32
N VAL A 233 -4.57 22.30 -4.36
CA VAL A 233 -4.95 21.04 -5.03
C VAL A 233 -4.68 19.82 -4.14
N GLN A 234 -3.55 19.80 -3.43
CA GLN A 234 -3.10 18.65 -2.64
C GLN A 234 -3.72 18.56 -1.23
N SER A 235 -4.19 19.66 -0.66
CA SER A 235 -4.69 19.73 0.72
C SER A 235 -6.01 20.52 0.84
N PRO A 236 -7.14 20.02 0.31
CA PRO A 236 -8.44 20.72 0.34
C PRO A 236 -9.00 20.97 1.76
N HIS A 237 -8.38 20.41 2.79
CA HIS A 237 -8.79 20.56 4.19
C HIS A 237 -8.11 21.77 4.87
N ALA A 238 -7.18 22.44 4.19
CA ALA A 238 -6.39 23.56 4.70
C ALA A 238 -6.77 24.91 4.06
N ILE A 239 -7.97 25.02 3.49
CA ILE A 239 -8.42 26.20 2.72
C ILE A 239 -8.25 27.50 3.53
N GLU A 240 -8.74 27.56 4.77
CA GLU A 240 -8.65 28.77 5.61
C GLU A 240 -7.21 29.26 5.83
N SER A 241 -6.25 28.34 6.00
CA SER A 241 -4.84 28.70 6.21
C SER A 241 -4.14 29.13 4.90
N LEU A 242 -4.59 28.60 3.77
CA LEU A 242 -4.13 29.00 2.44
C LEU A 242 -4.74 30.32 1.98
N GLU A 243 -6.02 30.60 2.27
CA GLU A 243 -6.67 31.88 1.96
C GLU A 243 -5.91 33.07 2.56
N GLN A 244 -5.45 32.94 3.82
CA GLN A 244 -4.58 33.95 4.44
C GLN A 244 -3.28 34.17 3.64
N VAL A 245 -2.67 33.09 3.13
CA VAL A 245 -1.44 33.17 2.31
C VAL A 245 -1.73 33.87 0.98
N PHE A 246 -2.77 33.47 0.25
CA PHE A 246 -3.17 34.10 -1.00
C PHE A 246 -3.44 35.61 -0.81
N HIS A 247 -4.13 36.00 0.26
CA HIS A 247 -4.32 37.42 0.58
C HIS A 247 -3.00 38.17 0.83
N CYS A 248 -2.06 37.62 1.61
CA CYS A 248 -0.76 38.24 1.82
C CYS A 248 0.06 38.36 0.53
N ILE A 249 -0.05 37.39 -0.38
CA ILE A 249 0.59 37.43 -1.70
C ILE A 249 -0.07 38.50 -2.58
N TYR A 250 -1.40 38.57 -2.63
CA TYR A 250 -2.13 39.55 -3.45
C TYR A 250 -1.89 40.99 -3.00
N ASP A 251 -1.89 41.25 -1.68
CA ASP A 251 -1.52 42.55 -1.12
C ASP A 251 -0.13 42.98 -1.60
N TYR A 252 0.84 42.03 -1.60
CA TYR A 252 2.21 42.30 -2.00
C TYR A 252 2.39 42.46 -3.53
N LEU A 253 1.77 41.59 -4.34
CA LEU A 253 1.81 41.68 -5.80
C LEU A 253 1.11 42.95 -6.30
N GLN A 254 0.04 43.40 -5.63
CA GLN A 254 -0.60 44.67 -5.96
C GLN A 254 0.30 45.89 -5.70
N GLU A 255 1.22 45.84 -4.73
CA GLU A 255 2.29 46.86 -4.58
C GLU A 255 3.37 46.76 -5.67
N LEU A 256 3.69 45.54 -6.15
CA LEU A 256 4.75 45.34 -7.13
C LEU A 256 4.31 45.66 -8.57
N VAL A 257 3.06 45.33 -8.95
CA VAL A 257 2.55 45.54 -10.31
C VAL A 257 2.43 47.03 -10.68
N GLN A 258 2.38 47.92 -9.69
CA GLN A 258 2.38 49.39 -9.87
C GLN A 258 3.79 49.97 -10.09
N LYS A 259 4.85 49.15 -10.16
CA LYS A 259 6.24 49.58 -10.38
C LYS A 259 6.68 49.25 -11.82
N PRO A 260 7.79 49.85 -12.33
CA PRO A 260 8.24 49.61 -13.70
C PRO A 260 8.48 48.14 -14.07
N ASP A 261 8.92 47.29 -13.13
CA ASP A 261 9.08 45.84 -13.36
C ASP A 261 7.76 45.05 -13.34
N GLY A 262 6.60 45.71 -13.14
CA GLY A 262 5.29 45.08 -12.95
C GLY A 262 4.81 44.25 -14.14
N GLU A 263 5.20 44.63 -15.36
CA GLU A 263 4.88 43.89 -16.60
C GLU A 263 5.37 42.44 -16.55
N ARG A 264 6.52 42.18 -15.90
CA ARG A 264 7.05 40.81 -15.71
C ARG A 264 6.16 39.95 -14.83
N ILE A 265 5.44 40.57 -13.89
CA ILE A 265 4.47 39.87 -13.03
C ILE A 265 3.21 39.54 -13.82
N VAL A 266 2.73 40.47 -14.67
CA VAL A 266 1.58 40.25 -15.55
C VAL A 266 1.85 39.09 -16.50
N HIS A 267 2.94 39.14 -17.27
CA HIS A 267 3.33 38.06 -18.20
C HIS A 267 3.58 36.72 -17.49
N ALA A 268 4.07 36.72 -16.24
CA ALA A 268 4.26 35.47 -15.49
C ALA A 268 2.94 34.83 -15.01
N LEU A 269 1.84 35.59 -15.00
CA LEU A 269 0.55 35.19 -14.42
C LEU A 269 -0.58 35.00 -15.45
N GLU A 270 -0.41 35.52 -16.67
CA GLU A 270 -1.40 35.51 -17.78
C GLU A 270 -2.04 34.11 -18.00
N GLU A 271 -1.21 33.09 -18.23
CA GLU A 271 -1.64 31.70 -18.48
C GLU A 271 -1.73 30.83 -17.20
N LYS A 272 -1.67 31.42 -16.01
CA LYS A 272 -1.63 30.67 -14.74
C LYS A 272 -3.01 30.60 -14.08
N ARG A 273 -3.31 29.48 -13.43
CA ARG A 273 -4.46 29.34 -12.52
C ARG A 273 -4.05 29.72 -11.10
N TRP A 274 -4.10 31.00 -10.77
CA TRP A 274 -3.54 31.55 -9.51
C TRP A 274 -4.54 32.35 -8.66
N ILE A 275 -5.74 32.61 -9.19
CA ILE A 275 -6.76 33.43 -8.52
C ILE A 275 -7.70 32.52 -7.74
N LEU A 276 -7.61 32.56 -6.41
CA LEU A 276 -8.40 31.74 -5.51
C LEU A 276 -9.83 32.29 -5.39
N VAL A 277 -10.80 31.51 -5.87
CA VAL A 277 -12.24 31.77 -5.78
C VAL A 277 -12.92 30.51 -5.27
N GLN A 278 -13.68 30.62 -4.17
CA GLN A 278 -14.44 29.50 -3.56
C GLN A 278 -13.62 28.19 -3.39
N GLY A 279 -12.39 28.28 -2.90
CA GLY A 279 -11.51 27.11 -2.71
C GLY A 279 -10.88 26.52 -3.99
N LYS A 280 -11.04 27.16 -5.15
CA LYS A 280 -10.41 26.75 -6.43
C LYS A 280 -9.53 27.86 -6.99
N CYS A 281 -8.41 27.51 -7.61
CA CYS A 281 -7.57 28.46 -8.33
C CYS A 281 -8.00 28.53 -9.80
N LEU A 282 -8.35 29.72 -10.29
CA LEU A 282 -8.80 30.02 -11.65
C LEU A 282 -7.79 30.91 -12.37
N SER A 283 -7.85 30.93 -13.71
CA SER A 283 -7.14 31.89 -14.56
C SER A 283 -7.91 33.21 -14.67
N ALA A 284 -7.22 34.28 -15.06
CA ALA A 284 -7.86 35.58 -15.29
C ALA A 284 -8.93 35.52 -16.40
N SER A 285 -8.69 34.72 -17.45
CA SER A 285 -9.63 34.50 -18.58
C SER A 285 -11.00 33.94 -18.17
N ARG A 286 -11.08 33.23 -17.02
CA ARG A 286 -12.33 32.63 -16.51
C ARG A 286 -13.08 33.52 -15.52
N LEU A 287 -12.65 34.78 -15.37
CA LEU A 287 -13.13 35.71 -14.36
C LEU A 287 -13.46 37.09 -14.96
N ALA A 288 -14.61 37.64 -14.55
CA ALA A 288 -15.01 39.02 -14.83
C ALA A 288 -15.45 39.72 -13.53
N PHE A 289 -15.36 41.05 -13.48
CA PHE A 289 -15.81 41.82 -12.31
C PHE A 289 -17.33 41.85 -12.13
N ALA A 290 -18.11 41.64 -13.20
CA ALA A 290 -19.55 41.55 -13.15
C ALA A 290 -20.09 40.56 -14.19
N TRP A 291 -20.78 39.51 -13.72
CA TRP A 291 -21.35 38.45 -14.57
C TRP A 291 -22.72 38.01 -14.03
N LYS A 292 -23.73 37.96 -14.89
CA LYS A 292 -25.13 37.69 -14.49
C LYS A 292 -25.60 36.25 -14.82
N GLY A 293 -24.90 35.56 -15.70
CA GLY A 293 -25.26 34.22 -16.18
C GLY A 293 -24.80 33.09 -15.25
N PHE A 294 -25.28 31.87 -15.51
CA PHE A 294 -24.85 30.65 -14.83
C PHE A 294 -23.73 29.96 -15.61
N GLY A 295 -22.48 30.39 -15.39
CA GLY A 295 -21.31 29.97 -16.18
C GLY A 295 -20.32 29.01 -15.50
N GLU A 296 -20.49 28.73 -14.19
CA GLU A 296 -19.51 27.96 -13.41
C GLU A 296 -19.34 26.52 -13.94
N PRO A 297 -18.11 25.98 -14.06
CA PRO A 297 -16.82 26.55 -13.65
C PRO A 297 -16.07 27.30 -14.76
N TYR A 298 -16.65 27.49 -15.94
CA TYR A 298 -15.98 28.07 -17.10
C TYR A 298 -15.93 29.59 -17.02
N LEU A 299 -17.08 30.25 -16.80
CA LEU A 299 -17.19 31.69 -16.61
C LEU A 299 -17.71 32.01 -15.19
N ASN A 300 -16.96 32.82 -14.45
CA ASN A 300 -17.19 33.06 -13.03
C ASN A 300 -17.12 34.56 -12.71
N GLU A 301 -17.88 35.05 -11.74
CA GLU A 301 -17.74 36.41 -11.22
C GLU A 301 -16.64 36.46 -10.14
N VAL A 302 -15.83 37.52 -10.11
CA VAL A 302 -14.86 37.74 -9.03
C VAL A 302 -15.61 38.09 -7.73
N PRO A 303 -15.44 37.33 -6.63
CA PRO A 303 -16.07 37.65 -5.34
C PRO A 303 -15.84 39.10 -4.89
N GLN A 304 -16.90 39.79 -4.46
CA GLN A 304 -16.88 41.24 -4.22
C GLN A 304 -15.81 41.71 -3.21
N ASN A 305 -15.45 40.88 -2.23
CA ASN A 305 -14.35 41.13 -1.29
C ASN A 305 -12.96 41.13 -1.97
N LEU A 306 -12.75 40.28 -2.97
CA LEU A 306 -11.54 40.24 -3.78
C LEU A 306 -11.55 41.37 -4.83
N ALA A 307 -12.68 41.54 -5.52
CA ALA A 307 -12.89 42.55 -6.56
C ALA A 307 -12.67 43.98 -6.07
N THR A 308 -13.00 44.27 -4.80
CA THR A 308 -12.77 45.58 -4.17
C THR A 308 -11.34 45.74 -3.65
N LYS A 309 -10.78 44.72 -2.99
CA LYS A 309 -9.46 44.82 -2.34
C LYS A 309 -8.28 44.73 -3.33
N TYR A 310 -8.39 43.90 -4.36
CA TYR A 310 -7.28 43.57 -5.28
C TYR A 310 -7.50 44.05 -6.72
N ARG A 311 -8.45 44.97 -6.94
CA ARG A 311 -8.91 45.39 -8.27
C ARG A 311 -7.76 45.74 -9.22
N ARG A 312 -6.75 46.48 -8.75
CA ARG A 312 -5.65 46.96 -9.59
C ARG A 312 -4.77 45.83 -10.09
N LEU A 313 -4.52 44.83 -9.25
CA LEU A 313 -3.76 43.63 -9.63
C LEU A 313 -4.54 42.84 -10.68
N PHE A 314 -5.83 42.60 -10.44
CA PHE A 314 -6.69 41.81 -11.33
C PHE A 314 -6.93 42.48 -12.68
N GLN A 315 -7.16 43.80 -12.71
CA GLN A 315 -7.23 44.57 -13.96
C GLN A 315 -5.90 44.52 -14.73
N ALA A 316 -4.76 44.65 -14.04
CA ALA A 316 -3.43 44.57 -14.67
C ALA A 316 -3.13 43.16 -15.24
N THR A 317 -3.71 42.10 -14.69
CA THR A 317 -3.59 40.72 -15.17
C THR A 317 -4.73 40.28 -16.11
N GLY A 318 -5.48 41.22 -16.69
CA GLY A 318 -6.44 40.93 -17.77
C GLY A 318 -7.86 40.52 -17.36
N ILE A 319 -8.26 40.65 -16.09
CA ILE A 319 -9.68 40.45 -15.71
C ILE A 319 -10.53 41.59 -16.29
N LYS A 320 -11.53 41.22 -17.09
CA LYS A 320 -12.45 42.13 -17.78
C LYS A 320 -13.57 42.60 -16.84
N GLU A 321 -14.21 43.73 -17.18
CA GLU A 321 -15.42 44.18 -16.44
C GLU A 321 -16.60 43.24 -16.69
N HIS A 322 -16.79 42.81 -17.94
CA HIS A 322 -17.77 41.82 -18.39
C HIS A 322 -17.11 40.86 -19.38
N PHE A 323 -17.66 39.64 -19.52
CA PHE A 323 -17.27 38.72 -20.59
C PHE A 323 -17.77 39.22 -21.96
N SER A 324 -17.00 38.97 -23.02
CA SER A 324 -17.44 39.15 -24.41
C SER A 324 -18.13 37.88 -24.93
N THR A 325 -18.88 38.01 -26.02
CA THR A 325 -19.52 36.87 -26.70
C THR A 325 -18.53 35.80 -27.13
N GLU A 326 -17.30 36.20 -27.49
CA GLU A 326 -16.19 35.28 -27.78
C GLU A 326 -15.78 34.45 -26.56
N ASP A 327 -15.76 35.04 -25.35
CA ASP A 327 -15.49 34.31 -24.11
C ASP A 327 -16.61 33.27 -23.83
N VAL A 328 -17.86 33.64 -24.11
CA VAL A 328 -19.04 32.77 -23.92
C VAL A 328 -19.06 31.61 -24.92
N ILE A 329 -18.72 31.86 -26.18
CA ILE A 329 -18.56 30.81 -27.20
C ILE A 329 -17.39 29.89 -26.85
N SER A 330 -16.26 30.45 -26.39
CA SER A 330 -15.10 29.67 -25.95
C SER A 330 -15.44 28.75 -24.78
N ALA A 331 -16.26 29.23 -23.82
CA ALA A 331 -16.74 28.39 -22.71
C ALA A 331 -17.64 27.23 -23.15
N LEU A 332 -18.41 27.38 -24.24
CA LEU A 332 -19.17 26.27 -24.84
C LEU A 332 -18.26 25.25 -25.53
N TYR A 333 -17.18 25.69 -26.20
CA TYR A 333 -16.18 24.79 -26.76
C TYR A 333 -15.38 24.06 -25.67
N GLU A 334 -14.96 24.74 -24.59
CA GLU A 334 -14.32 24.10 -23.43
C GLU A 334 -15.22 23.01 -22.81
N LEU A 335 -16.53 23.24 -22.73
CA LEU A 335 -17.49 22.24 -22.25
C LEU A 335 -17.63 21.04 -23.21
N ASP A 336 -17.61 21.25 -24.53
CA ASP A 336 -17.64 20.16 -25.52
C ASP A 336 -16.36 19.32 -25.51
N GLU A 337 -15.19 19.98 -25.41
CA GLU A 337 -13.88 19.33 -25.26
C GLU A 337 -13.75 18.53 -23.96
N GLU A 338 -14.31 19.02 -22.84
CA GLU A 338 -14.36 18.28 -21.57
C GLU A 338 -15.35 17.09 -21.66
N LYS A 339 -16.42 17.21 -22.45
CA LYS A 339 -17.40 16.13 -22.63
C LYS A 339 -16.95 15.02 -23.56
N GLN A 340 -16.16 15.31 -24.60
CA GLN A 340 -15.69 14.31 -25.58
C GLN A 340 -16.81 13.43 -26.17
N GLY A 341 -18.01 13.99 -26.35
CA GLY A 341 -19.19 13.24 -26.82
C GLY A 341 -19.92 12.44 -25.74
N GLU A 342 -19.69 12.70 -24.45
CA GLU A 342 -20.54 12.21 -23.34
C GLU A 342 -21.83 13.05 -23.16
N ARG A 343 -22.77 12.49 -22.39
CA ARG A 343 -24.05 13.13 -22.07
C ARG A 343 -23.87 14.19 -20.98
N LEU A 344 -24.44 15.38 -21.19
CA LEU A 344 -24.53 16.44 -20.17
C LEU A 344 -25.39 16.00 -18.98
N SER A 345 -24.89 16.28 -17.77
CA SER A 345 -25.66 16.23 -16.54
C SER A 345 -26.63 17.41 -16.43
N THR A 346 -27.56 17.35 -15.48
CA THR A 346 -28.52 18.43 -15.19
C THR A 346 -27.86 19.75 -14.80
N LYS A 347 -26.61 19.74 -14.29
CA LYS A 347 -25.87 20.97 -13.99
C LYS A 347 -25.24 21.55 -15.25
N GLU A 348 -24.51 20.73 -16.01
CA GLU A 348 -23.83 21.16 -17.24
C GLU A 348 -24.83 21.59 -18.32
N PHE A 349 -26.01 20.95 -18.39
CA PHE A 349 -27.09 21.41 -19.27
C PHE A 349 -27.60 22.81 -18.88
N LYS A 350 -27.65 23.17 -17.59
CA LYS A 350 -27.99 24.54 -17.16
C LYS A 350 -26.91 25.54 -17.53
N VAL A 351 -25.63 25.15 -17.45
CA VAL A 351 -24.51 25.99 -17.90
C VAL A 351 -24.60 26.22 -19.40
N SER A 352 -24.63 25.13 -20.19
CA SER A 352 -24.78 25.19 -21.65
C SER A 352 -25.98 26.04 -22.06
N LYS A 353 -27.16 25.84 -21.44
CA LYS A 353 -28.34 26.67 -21.70
C LYS A 353 -28.09 28.15 -21.39
N SER A 354 -27.51 28.50 -20.24
CA SER A 354 -27.27 29.90 -19.87
C SER A 354 -26.27 30.59 -20.80
N LEU A 355 -25.25 29.87 -21.30
CA LEU A 355 -24.30 30.41 -22.29
C LEU A 355 -24.97 30.61 -23.66
N ILE A 356 -25.87 29.69 -24.06
CA ILE A 356 -26.68 29.82 -25.29
C ILE A 356 -27.66 31.00 -25.18
N GLU A 357 -28.29 31.20 -24.02
CA GLU A 357 -29.19 32.34 -23.76
C GLU A 357 -28.44 33.68 -23.91
N GLU A 358 -27.24 33.83 -23.31
CA GLU A 358 -26.40 35.02 -23.45
C GLU A 358 -25.98 35.30 -24.92
N ILE A 359 -25.58 34.25 -25.67
CA ILE A 359 -25.26 34.39 -27.10
C ILE A 359 -26.50 34.83 -27.89
N SER A 360 -27.69 34.32 -27.54
CA SER A 360 -28.94 34.64 -28.25
C SER A 360 -29.46 36.07 -28.02
N GLU A 361 -29.03 36.72 -26.93
CA GLU A 361 -29.32 38.13 -26.65
C GLU A 361 -28.34 39.09 -27.35
N THR A 362 -27.27 38.57 -27.96
CA THR A 362 -26.27 39.36 -28.69
C THR A 362 -26.64 39.58 -30.17
N SER A 363 -26.17 40.69 -30.76
CA SER A 363 -26.19 40.95 -32.21
C SER A 363 -25.56 39.82 -33.05
N THR A 364 -26.19 39.45 -34.17
CA THR A 364 -25.75 38.34 -35.03
C THR A 364 -24.44 38.56 -35.78
N GLU A 365 -23.99 39.81 -35.94
CA GLU A 365 -22.71 40.12 -36.61
C GLU A 365 -21.49 39.61 -35.83
N SER A 366 -21.64 39.40 -34.51
CA SER A 366 -20.56 39.09 -33.56
C SER A 366 -19.97 37.68 -33.69
N PHE A 367 -20.60 36.77 -34.44
CA PHE A 367 -20.22 35.35 -34.48
C PHE A 367 -20.46 34.66 -35.83
N GLU A 368 -20.51 35.40 -36.95
CA GLU A 368 -20.73 34.81 -38.28
C GLU A 368 -19.70 33.71 -38.64
N THR A 369 -18.45 33.85 -38.17
CA THR A 369 -17.38 32.85 -38.36
C THR A 369 -17.67 31.51 -37.68
N GLU A 370 -18.49 31.50 -36.62
CA GLU A 370 -18.84 30.33 -35.81
C GLU A 370 -20.21 29.74 -36.17
N ARG A 371 -20.90 30.33 -37.15
CA ARG A 371 -22.22 29.89 -37.60
C ARG A 371 -22.22 28.41 -37.99
N GLY A 372 -23.10 27.64 -37.37
CA GLY A 372 -23.24 26.19 -37.59
C GLY A 372 -22.27 25.31 -36.78
N LYS A 373 -21.17 25.87 -36.28
CA LYS A 373 -20.13 25.12 -35.54
C LYS A 373 -20.39 25.02 -34.04
N ILE A 374 -20.99 26.07 -33.45
CA ILE A 374 -21.23 26.17 -32.00
C ILE A 374 -21.89 24.88 -31.49
N PRO A 375 -21.34 24.24 -30.43
CA PRO A 375 -21.86 22.99 -29.89
C PRO A 375 -23.14 23.25 -29.10
N LEU A 376 -24.24 22.62 -29.53
CA LEU A 376 -25.57 22.73 -28.92
C LEU A 376 -26.07 21.34 -28.45
N PRO A 377 -26.84 21.27 -27.35
CA PRO A 377 -27.34 20.00 -26.82
C PRO A 377 -28.47 19.42 -27.66
N ASN A 378 -28.34 18.15 -28.08
CA ASN A 378 -29.39 17.41 -28.77
C ASN A 378 -30.46 16.83 -27.80
N GLN A 379 -31.47 16.16 -28.36
CA GLN A 379 -32.57 15.53 -27.58
C GLN A 379 -32.12 14.56 -26.48
N ASN A 380 -30.92 13.98 -26.60
CA ASN A 380 -30.35 13.03 -25.65
C ASN A 380 -29.34 13.71 -24.69
N LEU A 381 -29.22 15.04 -24.74
CA LEU A 381 -28.28 15.89 -24.00
C LEU A 381 -26.80 15.65 -24.36
N PHE A 382 -26.51 15.25 -25.61
CA PHE A 382 -25.14 15.29 -26.13
C PHE A 382 -24.92 16.58 -26.90
N LEU A 383 -23.79 17.24 -26.69
CA LEU A 383 -23.37 18.38 -27.50
C LEU A 383 -23.04 17.90 -28.93
N GLN A 384 -23.44 18.68 -29.92
CA GLN A 384 -23.12 18.51 -31.33
C GLN A 384 -23.03 19.89 -32.00
N PRO A 385 -22.18 20.07 -33.03
CA PRO A 385 -22.23 21.25 -33.89
C PRO A 385 -23.65 21.50 -34.40
N ALA A 386 -24.12 22.74 -34.34
CA ALA A 386 -25.48 23.13 -34.71
C ALA A 386 -25.90 22.65 -36.11
N GLU A 387 -24.97 22.58 -37.08
CA GLU A 387 -25.20 22.07 -38.44
C GLU A 387 -25.60 20.58 -38.51
N LYS A 388 -25.31 19.79 -37.47
CA LYS A 388 -25.66 18.36 -37.37
C LYS A 388 -26.99 18.11 -36.67
N LEU A 389 -27.65 19.18 -36.19
CA LEU A 389 -28.93 19.10 -35.50
C LEU A 389 -30.09 19.33 -36.47
N ALA A 390 -31.16 18.59 -36.26
CA ALA A 390 -32.42 18.76 -36.96
C ALA A 390 -33.56 18.98 -35.94
N ILE A 391 -34.52 19.81 -36.32
CA ILE A 391 -35.75 20.04 -35.54
C ILE A 391 -36.76 18.96 -35.96
N ASN A 392 -37.25 18.18 -35.01
CA ASN A 392 -38.36 17.25 -35.26
C ASN A 392 -39.68 18.04 -35.25
N ASP A 393 -40.21 18.32 -36.44
CA ASP A 393 -41.43 19.08 -36.66
C ASP A 393 -42.71 18.22 -36.70
N ALA A 394 -42.58 16.88 -36.72
CA ALA A 394 -43.69 15.94 -36.84
C ALA A 394 -43.72 14.81 -35.78
N PRO A 395 -43.65 15.11 -34.47
CA PRO A 395 -43.56 14.09 -33.41
C PRO A 395 -44.80 13.19 -33.26
N TRP A 396 -45.91 13.48 -33.94
CA TRP A 396 -47.21 12.83 -33.75
C TRP A 396 -47.39 11.48 -34.46
N THR A 397 -46.52 11.06 -35.39
CA THR A 397 -46.68 9.76 -36.08
C THR A 397 -46.09 8.58 -35.30
N GLY A 398 -45.09 8.84 -34.45
CA GLY A 398 -44.31 7.80 -33.76
C GLY A 398 -43.39 6.98 -34.67
N LEU A 399 -43.28 7.32 -35.95
CA LEU A 399 -42.41 6.67 -36.93
C LEU A 399 -41.01 7.32 -36.96
N PRO A 400 -39.93 6.57 -37.25
CA PRO A 400 -38.58 7.14 -37.45
C PRO A 400 -38.38 7.77 -38.85
N VAL A 401 -39.45 7.96 -39.63
CA VAL A 401 -39.43 8.58 -40.96
C VAL A 401 -40.60 9.56 -41.10
N HIS A 402 -40.42 10.60 -41.92
CA HIS A 402 -41.50 11.49 -42.32
C HIS A 402 -42.26 10.86 -43.49
N VAL A 403 -43.59 10.76 -43.37
CA VAL A 403 -44.46 10.25 -44.44
C VAL A 403 -45.21 11.42 -45.06
N HIS A 404 -44.98 11.67 -46.35
CA HIS A 404 -45.66 12.69 -47.13
C HIS A 404 -46.51 12.04 -48.22
N GLY A 405 -47.74 12.53 -48.41
CA GLY A 405 -48.69 11.99 -49.37
C GLY A 405 -49.97 12.82 -49.44
N TYR A 406 -50.88 12.45 -50.34
CA TYR A 406 -52.19 13.10 -50.50
C TYR A 406 -53.18 12.67 -49.41
N PHE A 407 -52.86 13.01 -48.16
CA PHE A 407 -53.73 12.75 -47.01
C PHE A 407 -54.87 13.75 -46.93
N GLY A 408 -56.05 13.24 -46.57
CA GLY A 408 -57.16 14.05 -46.10
C GLY A 408 -56.86 14.73 -44.77
N LEU A 409 -57.19 16.02 -44.65
CA LEU A 409 -56.95 16.82 -43.45
C LEU A 409 -58.23 17.04 -42.65
N THR A 410 -58.07 17.33 -41.36
CA THR A 410 -59.14 17.88 -40.52
C THR A 410 -59.55 19.29 -40.97
N ASP A 411 -60.76 19.74 -40.65
CA ASP A 411 -61.29 21.04 -41.12
C ASP A 411 -60.44 22.23 -40.66
N ASN A 412 -59.85 22.15 -39.46
CA ASN A 412 -58.92 23.13 -38.93
C ASN A 412 -57.50 23.05 -39.54
N ARG A 413 -57.25 22.08 -40.43
CA ARG A 413 -55.98 21.76 -41.12
C ARG A 413 -54.77 21.53 -40.19
N ARG A 414 -55.02 21.09 -38.94
CA ARG A 414 -53.99 20.81 -37.93
C ARG A 414 -53.67 19.33 -37.75
N GLY A 415 -54.33 18.44 -38.47
CA GLY A 415 -54.08 17.00 -38.40
C GLY A 415 -54.64 16.25 -39.61
N LEU A 416 -54.35 14.95 -39.66
CA LEU A 416 -54.92 14.03 -40.64
C LEU A 416 -56.33 13.60 -40.20
N LYS A 417 -57.22 13.37 -41.16
CA LYS A 417 -58.59 12.90 -40.90
C LYS A 417 -58.60 11.38 -40.73
N TRP A 418 -59.30 10.88 -39.70
CA TRP A 418 -59.37 9.45 -39.38
C TRP A 418 -60.80 9.05 -39.01
N PRO A 419 -61.17 7.75 -39.13
CA PRO A 419 -62.48 7.29 -38.70
C PRO A 419 -62.70 7.52 -37.20
N GLY A 420 -63.88 8.01 -36.85
CA GLY A 420 -64.26 8.37 -35.48
C GLY A 420 -65.77 8.53 -35.36
N LEU A 421 -66.27 8.83 -34.15
CA LEU A 421 -67.71 8.94 -33.86
C LEU A 421 -68.45 9.90 -34.81
N ASP A 422 -67.82 11.02 -35.18
CA ASP A 422 -68.40 12.05 -36.05
C ASP A 422 -68.07 11.85 -37.55
N CYS A 423 -67.35 10.77 -37.91
CA CYS A 423 -66.78 10.54 -39.25
C CYS A 423 -66.80 9.04 -39.64
N GLN A 424 -67.80 8.26 -39.22
CA GLN A 424 -67.81 6.80 -39.45
C GLN A 424 -67.90 6.39 -40.93
N ASP A 425 -68.51 7.23 -41.78
CA ASP A 425 -68.68 6.98 -43.23
C ASP A 425 -68.03 8.09 -44.09
N ASP A 426 -66.95 8.73 -43.64
CA ASP A 426 -66.28 9.78 -44.41
C ASP A 426 -65.26 9.19 -45.41
N PRO A 427 -65.46 9.32 -46.75
CA PRO A 427 -64.56 8.75 -47.76
C PRO A 427 -63.12 9.26 -47.66
N THR A 428 -62.92 10.45 -47.08
CA THR A 428 -61.61 11.09 -46.86
C THR A 428 -60.86 10.39 -45.72
N ALA A 429 -61.57 9.91 -44.71
CA ALA A 429 -61.02 9.14 -43.60
C ALA A 429 -60.71 7.70 -44.03
N GLU A 430 -61.61 7.06 -44.78
CA GLU A 430 -61.40 5.74 -45.38
C GLU A 430 -60.21 5.73 -46.36
N TRP A 431 -60.08 6.78 -47.17
CA TRP A 431 -58.93 7.00 -48.04
C TRP A 431 -57.62 7.01 -47.26
N ASN A 432 -57.54 7.76 -46.15
CA ASN A 432 -56.34 7.83 -45.33
C ASN A 432 -55.97 6.47 -44.73
N VAL A 433 -56.95 5.70 -44.22
CA VAL A 433 -56.71 4.34 -43.70
C VAL A 433 -56.20 3.42 -44.82
N SER A 434 -56.83 3.46 -45.99
CA SER A 434 -56.44 2.64 -47.15
C SER A 434 -55.03 2.98 -47.65
N LEU A 435 -54.71 4.28 -47.72
CA LEU A 435 -53.42 4.81 -48.12
C LEU A 435 -52.31 4.36 -47.15
N VAL A 436 -52.56 4.38 -45.84
CA VAL A 436 -51.59 3.92 -44.83
C VAL A 436 -51.45 2.39 -44.81
N GLN A 437 -52.58 1.67 -44.84
CA GLN A 437 -52.61 0.21 -44.71
C GLN A 437 -52.00 -0.51 -45.91
N HIS A 438 -52.21 -0.01 -47.14
CA HIS A 438 -51.78 -0.67 -48.37
C HIS A 438 -50.59 0.02 -49.05
N VAL A 439 -50.63 1.34 -49.24
CA VAL A 439 -49.59 2.03 -50.03
C VAL A 439 -48.38 2.38 -49.17
N ALA A 440 -48.59 2.98 -47.99
CA ALA A 440 -47.48 3.38 -47.13
C ALA A 440 -46.75 2.18 -46.51
N SER A 441 -47.45 1.08 -46.22
CA SER A 441 -46.86 -0.16 -45.72
C SER A 441 -45.89 -0.79 -46.73
N GLU A 442 -46.30 -0.93 -47.99
CA GLU A 442 -45.46 -1.45 -49.07
C GLU A 442 -44.32 -0.48 -49.41
N ALA A 443 -44.63 0.82 -49.57
CA ALA A 443 -43.61 1.83 -49.87
C ALA A 443 -42.53 1.89 -48.78
N TYR A 444 -42.90 1.82 -47.50
CA TYR A 444 -41.93 1.84 -46.40
C TYR A 444 -41.12 0.54 -46.32
N ALA A 445 -41.74 -0.62 -46.58
CA ALA A 445 -41.00 -1.87 -46.69
C ALA A 445 -39.94 -1.78 -47.82
N ASN A 446 -40.32 -1.28 -48.98
CA ASN A 446 -39.42 -1.08 -50.12
C ASN A 446 -38.31 -0.05 -49.83
N VAL A 447 -38.60 1.05 -49.12
CA VAL A 447 -37.56 2.00 -48.68
C VAL A 447 -36.53 1.31 -47.78
N LEU A 448 -36.93 0.47 -46.83
CA LEU A 448 -35.98 -0.25 -45.96
C LEU A 448 -35.13 -1.27 -46.74
N LEU A 449 -35.69 -1.90 -47.78
CA LEU A 449 -34.95 -2.79 -48.68
C LEU A 449 -33.96 -2.02 -49.58
N LEU A 450 -34.32 -0.82 -50.05
CA LEU A 450 -33.40 0.06 -50.80
C LEU A 450 -32.28 0.61 -49.92
N VAL A 451 -32.57 0.98 -48.66
CA VAL A 451 -31.53 1.40 -47.70
C VAL A 451 -30.58 0.23 -47.41
N ARG A 452 -31.11 -0.99 -47.23
CA ARG A 452 -30.30 -2.22 -47.14
C ARG A 452 -29.36 -2.38 -48.34
N ASP A 453 -29.85 -2.18 -49.57
CA ASP A 453 -29.06 -2.35 -50.80
C ASP A 453 -27.94 -1.30 -50.96
N SER A 454 -28.02 -0.18 -50.21
CA SER A 454 -26.94 0.79 -50.07
C SER A 454 -25.98 0.53 -48.89
N CYS A 455 -26.17 -0.58 -48.15
CA CYS A 455 -25.48 -0.87 -46.88
C CYS A 455 -24.70 -2.21 -46.90
N ASP A 456 -23.40 -2.14 -47.22
CA ASP A 456 -22.47 -3.28 -47.19
C ASP A 456 -21.72 -3.46 -45.85
N SER A 457 -22.13 -2.78 -44.78
CA SER A 457 -21.41 -2.77 -43.49
C SER A 457 -22.32 -2.89 -42.27
N SER A 458 -21.76 -3.29 -41.13
CA SER A 458 -22.45 -3.33 -39.85
C SER A 458 -22.98 -1.96 -39.38
N VAL A 459 -22.34 -0.87 -39.79
CA VAL A 459 -22.79 0.51 -39.50
C VAL A 459 -24.03 0.84 -40.33
N GLY A 460 -24.06 0.43 -41.61
CA GLY A 460 -25.24 0.54 -42.45
C GLY A 460 -26.41 -0.32 -41.93
N ALA A 461 -26.13 -1.52 -41.42
CA ALA A 461 -27.16 -2.37 -40.82
C ALA A 461 -27.81 -1.75 -39.57
N ASP A 462 -27.04 -1.06 -38.72
CA ASP A 462 -27.57 -0.32 -37.58
C ASP A 462 -28.48 0.84 -38.02
N LEU A 463 -28.17 1.54 -39.12
CA LEU A 463 -29.07 2.52 -39.73
C LEU A 463 -30.39 1.88 -40.18
N VAL A 464 -30.35 0.77 -40.94
CA VAL A 464 -31.54 0.02 -41.37
C VAL A 464 -32.41 -0.34 -40.17
N TYR A 465 -31.82 -0.90 -39.10
CA TYR A 465 -32.58 -1.30 -37.92
C TYR A 465 -33.12 -0.10 -37.11
N LYS A 466 -32.42 1.04 -37.06
CA LYS A 466 -32.94 2.27 -36.45
C LYS A 466 -34.11 2.87 -37.23
N SER A 467 -34.15 2.67 -38.54
CA SER A 467 -35.28 3.05 -39.40
C SER A 467 -36.47 2.09 -39.30
N TRP A 468 -36.40 0.95 -38.60
CA TRP A 468 -37.58 0.12 -38.36
C TRP A 468 -38.55 0.78 -37.36
N PRO A 469 -39.87 0.79 -37.62
CA PRO A 469 -40.86 1.27 -36.67
C PRO A 469 -40.79 0.55 -35.31
N ASN A 470 -40.67 1.31 -34.23
CA ASN A 470 -40.85 0.77 -32.89
C ASN A 470 -42.35 0.65 -32.60
N ILE A 471 -42.89 -0.57 -32.73
CA ILE A 471 -44.32 -0.90 -32.59
C ILE A 471 -44.97 -0.30 -31.34
N GLN A 472 -44.22 -0.13 -30.24
CA GLN A 472 -44.73 0.41 -28.97
C GLN A 472 -44.88 1.94 -28.98
N LYS A 473 -44.33 2.62 -29.99
CA LYS A 473 -44.37 4.09 -30.15
C LYS A 473 -45.25 4.55 -31.32
N VAL A 474 -45.62 3.65 -32.24
CA VAL A 474 -46.44 3.99 -33.41
C VAL A 474 -47.85 4.39 -32.96
N GLU A 475 -48.28 5.57 -33.40
CA GLU A 475 -49.61 6.14 -33.11
C GLU A 475 -50.72 5.20 -33.66
N ILE A 476 -51.87 5.13 -32.98
CA ILE A 476 -52.91 4.10 -33.21
C ILE A 476 -53.36 4.03 -34.67
N HIS A 477 -53.51 5.17 -35.35
CA HIS A 477 -53.97 5.24 -36.73
C HIS A 477 -52.93 4.74 -37.74
N TRP A 478 -51.65 4.71 -37.36
CA TRP A 478 -50.55 4.21 -38.19
C TRP A 478 -50.26 2.72 -37.96
N GLN A 479 -50.83 2.09 -36.91
CA GLN A 479 -50.55 0.68 -36.60
C GLN A 479 -51.07 -0.30 -37.67
N CYS A 480 -52.08 0.07 -38.46
CA CYS A 480 -52.61 -0.77 -39.54
C CYS A 480 -51.59 -1.08 -40.65
N MET A 481 -50.57 -0.23 -40.84
CA MET A 481 -49.52 -0.47 -41.84
C MET A 481 -48.55 -1.59 -41.45
N LEU A 482 -48.38 -1.83 -40.14
CA LEU A 482 -47.26 -2.60 -39.60
C LEU A 482 -47.31 -4.07 -39.99
N GLU A 483 -48.51 -4.67 -39.98
CA GLU A 483 -48.70 -6.08 -40.30
C GLU A 483 -48.31 -6.38 -41.76
N HIS A 484 -48.81 -5.59 -42.72
CA HIS A 484 -48.46 -5.79 -44.12
C HIS A 484 -46.98 -5.52 -44.38
N MET A 485 -46.44 -4.41 -43.85
CA MET A 485 -45.04 -4.03 -43.98
C MET A 485 -44.09 -5.12 -43.44
N PHE A 486 -44.32 -5.64 -42.23
CA PHE A 486 -43.48 -6.71 -41.69
C PHE A 486 -43.70 -8.05 -42.42
N SER A 487 -44.89 -8.32 -42.96
CA SER A 487 -45.14 -9.53 -43.78
C SER A 487 -44.35 -9.58 -45.10
N ILE A 488 -43.88 -8.42 -45.58
CA ILE A 488 -42.95 -8.28 -46.70
C ILE A 488 -41.51 -8.42 -46.16
N LEU A 489 -41.12 -7.54 -45.22
CA LEU A 489 -39.74 -7.46 -44.71
C LEU A 489 -39.21 -8.79 -44.15
N LEU A 490 -40.03 -9.56 -43.42
CA LEU A 490 -39.60 -10.81 -42.78
C LEU A 490 -39.42 -12.00 -43.75
N LYS A 491 -39.84 -11.87 -45.01
CA LYS A 491 -39.57 -12.86 -46.07
C LYS A 491 -38.24 -12.62 -46.78
N GLU A 492 -37.75 -11.38 -46.73
CA GLU A 492 -36.56 -10.93 -47.44
C GLU A 492 -35.27 -11.16 -46.65
N ASN A 493 -34.14 -11.07 -47.36
CA ASN A 493 -32.83 -11.00 -46.73
C ASN A 493 -32.64 -9.61 -46.11
N ILE A 494 -33.02 -9.44 -44.83
CA ILE A 494 -32.94 -8.17 -44.11
C ILE A 494 -32.22 -8.27 -42.74
N PHE A 495 -31.63 -9.42 -42.43
CA PHE A 495 -30.87 -9.62 -41.20
C PHE A 495 -29.37 -9.71 -41.48
N TRP A 496 -28.64 -8.68 -41.09
CA TRP A 496 -27.19 -8.62 -41.21
C TRP A 496 -26.49 -9.59 -40.26
N THR A 497 -25.62 -10.43 -40.80
CA THR A 497 -24.65 -11.22 -40.03
C THR A 497 -23.22 -10.80 -40.38
N PRO A 498 -22.31 -10.66 -39.39
CA PRO A 498 -20.89 -10.41 -39.66
C PRO A 498 -20.16 -11.62 -40.28
N ALA A 499 -20.79 -12.79 -40.35
CA ALA A 499 -20.21 -13.99 -40.95
C ALA A 499 -19.94 -13.80 -42.45
N HIS A 500 -18.94 -14.53 -42.96
CA HIS A 500 -18.53 -14.53 -44.37
C HIS A 500 -18.20 -13.13 -44.92
N HIS A 501 -17.51 -12.30 -44.11
CA HIS A 501 -17.18 -10.90 -44.39
C HIS A 501 -18.36 -9.92 -44.43
N GLY A 502 -19.53 -10.34 -43.93
CA GLY A 502 -20.74 -9.51 -43.90
C GLY A 502 -21.75 -9.97 -44.96
N GLN A 503 -22.92 -10.44 -44.54
CA GLN A 503 -23.99 -10.86 -45.44
C GLN A 503 -25.38 -10.55 -44.86
N TRP A 504 -26.31 -10.20 -45.73
CA TRP A 504 -27.74 -10.17 -45.42
C TRP A 504 -28.35 -11.57 -45.53
N LYS A 505 -29.18 -11.97 -44.56
CA LYS A 505 -29.85 -13.28 -44.47
C LYS A 505 -31.33 -13.12 -44.12
N ASN A 506 -32.09 -14.17 -44.41
CA ASN A 506 -33.46 -14.38 -43.92
C ASN A 506 -33.45 -14.95 -42.48
N LEU A 507 -34.64 -15.11 -41.87
CA LEU A 507 -34.78 -15.69 -40.52
C LEU A 507 -34.46 -17.19 -40.43
N SER A 508 -34.59 -17.95 -41.52
CA SER A 508 -34.35 -19.40 -41.53
C SER A 508 -32.86 -19.77 -41.53
N ASP A 509 -32.01 -18.92 -42.10
CA ASP A 509 -30.57 -19.19 -42.31
C ASP A 509 -29.66 -18.56 -41.25
N ALA A 510 -30.23 -17.86 -40.27
CA ALA A 510 -29.53 -17.15 -39.22
C ALA A 510 -29.86 -17.67 -37.81
N TYR A 511 -28.96 -17.43 -36.85
CA TYR A 511 -29.16 -17.66 -35.42
C TYR A 511 -29.36 -16.32 -34.70
N LEU A 512 -30.56 -16.10 -34.13
CA LEU A 512 -30.88 -14.90 -33.39
C LEU A 512 -30.26 -14.92 -31.98
N ASP A 513 -29.69 -13.78 -31.58
CA ASP A 513 -29.22 -13.57 -30.21
C ASP A 513 -30.37 -13.31 -29.23
N ARG A 514 -30.90 -14.40 -28.68
CA ARG A 514 -31.90 -14.44 -27.60
C ARG A 514 -31.30 -14.85 -26.25
N MET A 515 -29.98 -14.74 -26.07
CA MET A 515 -29.29 -15.32 -24.91
C MET A 515 -29.76 -14.72 -23.57
N THR A 516 -29.94 -13.39 -23.52
CA THR A 516 -30.37 -12.68 -22.31
C THR A 516 -31.85 -12.89 -21.97
N THR A 517 -32.71 -13.15 -22.96
CA THR A 517 -34.14 -13.42 -22.74
C THR A 517 -34.41 -14.89 -22.39
N GLN A 518 -33.65 -15.83 -22.96
CA GLN A 518 -33.79 -17.27 -22.67
C GLN A 518 -33.02 -17.72 -21.41
N PHE A 519 -31.89 -17.09 -21.10
CA PHE A 519 -31.00 -17.51 -20.01
C PHE A 519 -30.70 -16.32 -19.06
N GLN A 520 -31.60 -16.10 -18.10
CA GLN A 520 -31.62 -14.95 -17.17
C GLN A 520 -30.30 -14.67 -16.40
N ASN A 521 -29.41 -15.67 -16.27
CA ASN A 521 -28.13 -15.54 -15.57
C ASN A 521 -26.95 -15.20 -16.50
N THR A 522 -27.19 -14.86 -17.77
CA THR A 522 -26.13 -14.55 -18.75
C THR A 522 -25.71 -13.09 -18.62
N SER A 523 -24.45 -12.85 -18.25
CA SER A 523 -23.87 -11.49 -18.23
C SER A 523 -23.58 -10.96 -19.64
N ASP A 524 -23.51 -9.63 -19.80
CA ASP A 524 -23.14 -8.99 -21.07
C ASP A 524 -21.72 -9.32 -21.53
N GLU A 525 -20.82 -9.61 -20.59
CA GLU A 525 -19.48 -10.15 -20.88
C GLU A 525 -19.56 -11.54 -21.50
N THR A 526 -20.36 -12.43 -20.90
CA THR A 526 -20.58 -13.79 -21.42
C THR A 526 -21.28 -13.75 -22.78
N ARG A 527 -22.32 -12.92 -22.96
CA ARG A 527 -22.96 -12.67 -24.27
C ARG A 527 -21.94 -12.24 -25.32
N ARG A 528 -21.13 -11.22 -25.07
CA ARG A 528 -20.08 -10.76 -25.99
C ARG A 528 -19.05 -11.85 -26.31
N ALA A 529 -18.58 -12.59 -25.31
CA ALA A 529 -17.61 -13.67 -25.49
C ALA A 529 -18.14 -14.80 -26.39
N VAL A 530 -19.43 -15.14 -26.28
CA VAL A 530 -20.11 -16.14 -27.13
C VAL A 530 -20.29 -15.60 -28.55
N LEU A 531 -20.81 -14.38 -28.72
CA LEU A 531 -21.01 -13.75 -30.04
C LEU A 531 -19.73 -13.66 -30.86
N ASP A 532 -18.65 -13.17 -30.24
CA ASP A 532 -17.33 -13.04 -30.87
C ASP A 532 -16.76 -14.42 -31.24
N THR A 533 -16.97 -15.44 -30.38
CA THR A 533 -16.57 -16.83 -30.69
C THR A 533 -17.32 -17.42 -31.88
N LEU A 534 -18.64 -17.23 -31.94
CA LEU A 534 -19.47 -17.72 -33.06
C LEU A 534 -19.15 -16.97 -34.37
N THR A 535 -18.88 -15.67 -34.28
CA THR A 535 -18.47 -14.83 -35.41
C THR A 535 -17.11 -15.27 -35.97
N GLN A 536 -16.10 -15.48 -35.12
CA GLN A 536 -14.78 -16.00 -35.55
C GLN A 536 -14.87 -17.43 -36.13
N ALA A 537 -15.83 -18.23 -35.66
CA ALA A 537 -16.15 -19.56 -36.21
C ALA A 537 -17.02 -19.51 -37.48
N ASN A 538 -17.32 -18.29 -37.96
CA ASN A 538 -18.05 -18.01 -39.18
C ASN A 538 -19.48 -18.63 -39.18
N GLU A 539 -20.14 -18.63 -38.01
CA GLU A 539 -21.55 -18.99 -37.86
C GLU A 539 -22.42 -17.76 -38.15
N ALA A 540 -23.53 -17.93 -38.88
CA ALA A 540 -24.45 -16.85 -39.28
C ALA A 540 -25.28 -16.33 -38.09
N VAL A 541 -24.64 -15.60 -37.19
CA VAL A 541 -25.27 -14.97 -36.02
C VAL A 541 -25.80 -13.59 -36.39
N VAL A 542 -27.04 -13.31 -35.98
CA VAL A 542 -27.73 -12.04 -36.18
C VAL A 542 -27.96 -11.35 -34.83
N ILE A 543 -27.55 -10.09 -34.77
CA ILE A 543 -27.72 -9.20 -33.61
C ILE A 543 -28.63 -8.05 -34.07
N VAL A 544 -29.74 -7.84 -33.37
CA VAL A 544 -30.71 -6.78 -33.68
C VAL A 544 -31.06 -5.98 -32.43
N PRO A 545 -31.46 -4.70 -32.56
CA PRO A 545 -32.03 -3.91 -31.46
C PRO A 545 -33.30 -4.54 -30.86
N SER A 546 -33.66 -4.11 -29.65
CA SER A 546 -34.81 -4.66 -28.91
C SER A 546 -36.16 -4.43 -29.61
N HIS A 547 -36.37 -3.28 -30.25
CA HIS A 547 -37.63 -3.01 -30.97
C HIS A 547 -37.77 -3.88 -32.23
N VAL A 548 -36.66 -4.18 -32.91
CA VAL A 548 -36.62 -5.14 -34.03
C VAL A 548 -36.92 -6.56 -33.53
N MET A 549 -36.35 -6.99 -32.41
CA MET A 549 -36.67 -8.31 -31.84
C MET A 549 -38.16 -8.44 -31.46
N ILE A 550 -38.76 -7.40 -30.88
CA ILE A 550 -40.20 -7.34 -30.59
C ILE A 550 -41.04 -7.43 -31.89
N ALA A 551 -40.58 -6.82 -32.98
CA ALA A 551 -41.25 -6.92 -34.28
C ALA A 551 -41.19 -8.33 -34.87
N ILE A 552 -40.03 -8.99 -34.81
CA ILE A 552 -39.88 -10.40 -35.17
C ILE A 552 -40.85 -11.25 -34.34
N ASP A 553 -40.86 -11.07 -33.02
CA ASP A 553 -41.68 -11.89 -32.10
C ASP A 553 -43.19 -11.70 -32.27
N LYS A 554 -43.64 -10.52 -32.72
CA LYS A 554 -45.06 -10.23 -32.96
C LYS A 554 -45.54 -10.70 -34.34
N TYR A 555 -44.72 -10.55 -35.39
CA TYR A 555 -45.16 -10.72 -36.79
C TYR A 555 -44.55 -11.93 -37.51
N THR A 556 -43.63 -12.68 -36.90
CA THR A 556 -43.15 -13.95 -37.49
C THR A 556 -44.08 -15.12 -37.18
N SER A 557 -44.37 -15.94 -38.19
CA SER A 557 -45.04 -17.24 -38.06
C SER A 557 -44.07 -18.43 -38.17
N ILE A 558 -42.78 -18.17 -38.37
CA ILE A 558 -41.75 -19.19 -38.67
C ILE A 558 -40.91 -19.46 -37.41
N PHE A 559 -40.57 -20.72 -37.17
CA PHE A 559 -39.65 -21.10 -36.09
C PHE A 559 -38.26 -20.48 -36.30
N THR A 560 -37.83 -19.60 -35.39
CA THR A 560 -36.51 -18.94 -35.47
C THR A 560 -35.44 -19.72 -34.72
N LYS A 561 -34.28 -19.93 -35.35
CA LYS A 561 -33.11 -20.53 -34.67
C LYS A 561 -32.53 -19.50 -33.70
N SER A 562 -32.08 -19.96 -32.53
CA SER A 562 -31.48 -19.11 -31.49
C SER A 562 -30.18 -19.69 -30.96
N ILE A 563 -29.33 -18.82 -30.42
CA ILE A 563 -28.05 -19.21 -29.82
C ILE A 563 -28.30 -19.94 -28.50
N THR A 564 -27.90 -21.21 -28.43
CA THR A 564 -28.10 -22.07 -27.26
C THR A 564 -26.77 -22.65 -26.73
N PRO A 565 -26.70 -23.06 -25.44
CA PRO A 565 -25.54 -23.76 -24.89
C PRO A 565 -25.16 -25.01 -25.71
N THR A 566 -26.14 -25.79 -26.17
CA THR A 566 -25.92 -26.95 -27.06
C THR A 566 -25.21 -26.57 -28.35
N PHE A 567 -25.61 -25.47 -29.00
CA PHE A 567 -24.97 -24.97 -30.22
C PHE A 567 -23.51 -24.57 -29.96
N LEU A 568 -23.25 -23.84 -28.87
CA LEU A 568 -21.89 -23.49 -28.47
C LEU A 568 -21.03 -24.73 -28.17
N ARG A 569 -21.57 -25.71 -27.41
CA ARG A 569 -20.85 -26.97 -27.11
C ARG A 569 -20.53 -27.76 -28.38
N ALA A 570 -21.43 -27.78 -29.36
CA ALA A 570 -21.20 -28.43 -30.65
C ALA A 570 -20.06 -27.77 -31.45
N LEU A 571 -19.91 -26.44 -31.37
CA LEU A 571 -18.75 -25.73 -31.91
C LEU A 571 -17.47 -26.04 -31.11
N LEU A 572 -17.51 -25.93 -29.78
CA LEU A 572 -16.35 -26.13 -28.91
C LEU A 572 -15.73 -27.52 -29.06
N LYS A 573 -16.54 -28.56 -29.27
CA LYS A 573 -16.10 -29.95 -29.52
C LYS A 573 -15.29 -30.10 -30.82
N LYS A 574 -15.47 -29.23 -31.81
CA LYS A 574 -14.68 -29.23 -33.06
C LYS A 574 -13.26 -28.72 -32.84
N LYS A 575 -12.99 -28.01 -31.73
CA LYS A 575 -11.73 -27.37 -31.32
C LYS A 575 -11.22 -26.24 -32.24
N GLU A 576 -11.52 -26.32 -33.53
CA GLU A 576 -11.31 -25.27 -34.52
C GLU A 576 -12.43 -25.25 -35.57
N LYS A 577 -12.74 -24.07 -36.11
CA LYS A 577 -13.63 -23.86 -37.26
C LYS A 577 -13.33 -22.49 -37.87
N GLY A 578 -13.04 -22.42 -39.16
CA GLY A 578 -12.66 -21.15 -39.81
C GLY A 578 -11.39 -20.58 -39.21
N VAL A 579 -11.40 -19.30 -38.83
CA VAL A 579 -10.28 -18.63 -38.16
C VAL A 579 -10.24 -18.95 -36.65
N TRP A 580 -11.37 -19.36 -36.07
CA TRP A 580 -11.45 -19.67 -34.64
C TRP A 580 -10.73 -20.98 -34.28
N LYS A 581 -9.84 -20.90 -33.29
CA LYS A 581 -9.17 -22.04 -32.64
C LYS A 581 -9.18 -21.88 -31.13
N ILE A 582 -9.59 -22.92 -30.39
CA ILE A 582 -9.64 -22.88 -28.91
C ILE A 582 -8.28 -22.62 -28.25
N THR A 583 -7.18 -22.99 -28.91
CA THR A 583 -5.80 -22.72 -28.44
C THR A 583 -5.54 -21.23 -28.26
N ASN A 584 -6.11 -20.40 -29.14
CA ASN A 584 -5.85 -18.97 -29.22
C ASN A 584 -6.78 -18.15 -28.30
N VAL A 585 -7.78 -18.79 -27.69
CA VAL A 585 -8.74 -18.13 -26.80
C VAL A 585 -8.10 -17.92 -25.40
N PRO A 586 -8.08 -16.68 -24.85
CA PRO A 586 -7.49 -16.41 -23.53
C PRO A 586 -8.27 -17.05 -22.37
N LYS A 587 -7.65 -17.13 -21.18
CA LYS A 587 -8.21 -17.82 -20.00
C LYS A 587 -9.56 -17.23 -19.58
N GLU A 588 -9.66 -15.91 -19.58
CA GLU A 588 -10.82 -15.14 -19.13
C GLU A 588 -12.01 -15.44 -20.05
N LYS A 589 -11.80 -15.36 -21.36
CA LYS A 589 -12.82 -15.71 -22.37
C LYS A 589 -13.22 -17.18 -22.30
N LYS A 590 -12.30 -18.12 -22.01
CA LYS A 590 -12.64 -19.54 -21.77
C LYS A 590 -13.56 -19.76 -20.57
N LEU A 591 -13.40 -19.00 -19.49
CA LEU A 591 -14.29 -19.07 -18.33
C LEU A 591 -15.71 -18.54 -18.65
N LEU A 592 -15.82 -17.43 -19.38
CA LEU A 592 -17.11 -16.91 -19.86
C LEU A 592 -17.83 -17.91 -20.79
N LEU A 593 -17.09 -18.53 -21.72
CA LEU A 593 -17.64 -19.60 -22.58
C LEU A 593 -18.09 -20.83 -21.79
N LEU A 594 -17.42 -21.17 -20.69
CA LEU A 594 -17.80 -22.26 -19.79
C LEU A 594 -19.10 -21.94 -19.05
N GLU A 595 -19.30 -20.70 -18.60
CA GLU A 595 -20.54 -20.26 -17.96
C GLU A 595 -21.76 -20.43 -18.87
N PHE A 596 -21.69 -19.92 -20.11
CA PHE A 596 -22.79 -20.13 -21.06
C PHE A 596 -22.98 -21.61 -21.42
N SER A 597 -21.89 -22.36 -21.61
CA SER A 597 -21.94 -23.80 -21.91
C SER A 597 -22.60 -24.63 -20.80
N LEU A 598 -22.71 -24.11 -19.58
CA LEU A 598 -23.35 -24.77 -18.44
C LEU A 598 -24.69 -24.14 -18.04
N ALA A 599 -25.20 -23.14 -18.78
CA ALA A 599 -26.43 -22.42 -18.43
C ALA A 599 -27.68 -23.32 -18.40
N ASP A 600 -27.74 -24.33 -19.27
CA ASP A 600 -28.79 -25.36 -19.31
C ASP A 600 -28.56 -26.54 -18.34
N LYS A 601 -27.43 -26.54 -17.61
CA LYS A 601 -26.99 -27.60 -16.67
C LYS A 601 -26.84 -28.99 -17.31
N ASN A 602 -26.73 -29.09 -18.63
CA ASN A 602 -26.58 -30.37 -19.33
C ASN A 602 -25.14 -30.89 -19.31
N LEU A 603 -24.76 -31.53 -18.21
CA LEU A 603 -23.42 -32.09 -18.02
C LEU A 603 -23.06 -33.24 -18.96
N SER A 604 -24.03 -34.02 -19.47
CA SER A 604 -23.73 -35.15 -20.37
C SER A 604 -23.21 -34.65 -21.72
N ASP A 605 -23.77 -33.56 -22.22
CA ASP A 605 -23.36 -32.91 -23.46
C ASP A 605 -22.04 -32.11 -23.32
N MET A 606 -21.52 -31.92 -22.11
CA MET A 606 -20.17 -31.34 -21.91
C MET A 606 -19.04 -32.28 -22.35
N ARG A 607 -19.27 -33.59 -22.52
CA ARG A 607 -18.23 -34.54 -22.91
C ARG A 607 -17.53 -34.12 -24.21
N GLY A 608 -16.20 -33.99 -24.17
CA GLY A 608 -15.36 -33.54 -25.28
C GLY A 608 -15.17 -32.03 -25.39
N VAL A 609 -15.82 -31.22 -24.54
CA VAL A 609 -15.63 -29.76 -24.52
C VAL A 609 -14.28 -29.40 -23.86
N PRO A 610 -13.40 -28.62 -24.50
CA PRO A 610 -12.06 -28.27 -24.02
C PRO A 610 -12.02 -27.10 -23.00
N LEU A 611 -12.92 -27.09 -22.01
CA LEU A 611 -13.13 -25.94 -21.11
C LEU A 611 -13.07 -26.26 -19.60
N LEU A 612 -12.58 -27.42 -19.15
CA LEU A 612 -12.44 -27.67 -17.70
C LEU A 612 -11.18 -26.97 -17.17
N PRO A 613 -11.27 -25.97 -16.26
CA PRO A 613 -10.13 -25.19 -15.79
C PRO A 613 -9.38 -25.92 -14.66
N LEU A 614 -8.06 -25.95 -14.74
CA LEU A 614 -7.18 -26.53 -13.72
C LEU A 614 -6.46 -25.44 -12.93
N ALA A 615 -6.12 -25.70 -11.67
CA ALA A 615 -5.50 -24.74 -10.77
C ALA A 615 -4.11 -24.25 -11.22
N ASN A 616 -3.43 -24.98 -12.11
CA ASN A 616 -2.21 -24.53 -12.80
C ASN A 616 -2.47 -23.52 -13.94
N GLY A 617 -3.71 -23.12 -14.19
CA GLY A 617 -4.12 -22.21 -15.26
C GLY A 617 -4.36 -22.88 -16.62
N SER A 618 -4.12 -24.18 -16.76
CA SER A 618 -4.40 -24.91 -18.00
C SER A 618 -5.88 -25.35 -18.10
N PHE A 619 -6.32 -25.74 -19.30
CA PHE A 619 -7.67 -26.26 -19.55
C PHE A 619 -7.59 -27.65 -20.17
N VAL A 620 -8.52 -28.52 -19.80
CA VAL A 620 -8.60 -29.89 -20.33
C VAL A 620 -10.00 -30.21 -20.86
N ASP A 621 -10.07 -31.21 -21.73
CA ASP A 621 -11.34 -31.77 -22.21
C ASP A 621 -12.14 -32.33 -21.03
N PHE A 622 -13.45 -32.06 -21.00
CA PHE A 622 -14.40 -32.76 -20.14
C PHE A 622 -14.52 -34.23 -20.56
N ARG A 623 -14.24 -35.16 -19.65
CA ARG A 623 -14.35 -36.62 -19.88
C ARG A 623 -15.17 -37.25 -18.77
N SER A 624 -15.82 -38.36 -19.10
CA SER A 624 -16.47 -39.25 -18.13
C SER A 624 -15.47 -40.36 -17.78
N ILE A 625 -15.20 -40.59 -16.50
CA ILE A 625 -14.23 -41.61 -16.04
C ILE A 625 -14.86 -42.55 -15.02
N GLN A 626 -14.32 -43.76 -14.91
CA GLN A 626 -14.55 -44.63 -13.75
C GLN A 626 -13.32 -44.55 -12.84
N TYR A 627 -13.45 -43.88 -11.68
CA TYR A 627 -12.31 -43.60 -10.78
C TYR A 627 -11.48 -44.84 -10.42
N ASN A 628 -12.13 -45.98 -10.23
CA ASN A 628 -11.48 -47.24 -9.87
C ASN A 628 -10.65 -47.86 -11.02
N ARG A 629 -10.86 -47.44 -12.28
CA ARG A 629 -10.10 -47.87 -13.45
C ARG A 629 -9.05 -46.84 -13.88
N GLU A 630 -9.40 -45.56 -13.83
CA GLU A 630 -8.57 -44.45 -14.33
C GLU A 630 -8.36 -43.34 -13.28
N PRO A 631 -7.75 -43.64 -12.11
CA PRO A 631 -7.56 -42.64 -11.06
C PRO A 631 -6.66 -41.47 -11.51
N ALA A 632 -5.73 -41.71 -12.44
CA ALA A 632 -4.83 -40.70 -12.98
C ALA A 632 -5.53 -39.62 -13.83
N ALA A 633 -6.75 -39.88 -14.32
CA ALA A 633 -7.55 -38.92 -15.10
C ALA A 633 -8.46 -38.04 -14.22
N ALA A 634 -8.54 -38.30 -12.92
CA ALA A 634 -9.36 -37.53 -11.99
C ALA A 634 -8.86 -36.08 -11.82
N VAL A 635 -9.82 -35.17 -11.71
CA VAL A 635 -9.61 -33.77 -11.30
C VAL A 635 -10.30 -33.57 -9.95
N TYR A 636 -9.51 -33.22 -8.94
CA TYR A 636 -9.95 -33.09 -7.57
C TYR A 636 -10.55 -31.71 -7.28
N VAL A 637 -11.57 -31.69 -6.44
CA VAL A 637 -12.21 -30.46 -5.96
C VAL A 637 -11.75 -30.19 -4.53
N SER A 638 -11.20 -28.99 -4.29
CA SER A 638 -10.79 -28.55 -2.95
C SER A 638 -12.01 -28.22 -2.09
N SER A 639 -11.84 -28.25 -0.76
CA SER A 639 -12.90 -27.93 0.20
C SER A 639 -12.35 -27.17 1.41
N THR A 640 -13.23 -26.59 2.23
CA THR A 640 -12.85 -25.94 3.49
C THR A 640 -12.24 -26.90 4.51
N ASN A 641 -12.41 -28.21 4.34
CA ASN A 641 -11.83 -29.25 5.19
C ASN A 641 -10.55 -29.84 4.59
N ILE A 642 -10.39 -29.81 3.27
CA ILE A 642 -9.24 -30.33 2.52
C ILE A 642 -8.85 -29.24 1.49
N PRO A 643 -8.07 -28.21 1.92
CA PRO A 643 -7.71 -27.10 1.05
C PRO A 643 -6.57 -27.48 0.09
N ARG A 644 -6.54 -26.90 -1.12
CA ARG A 644 -5.50 -27.18 -2.13
C ARG A 644 -4.06 -26.96 -1.61
N SER A 645 -3.87 -26.04 -0.66
CA SER A 645 -2.55 -25.69 -0.10
C SER A 645 -1.78 -26.83 0.57
N ILE A 646 -2.42 -27.96 0.90
CA ILE A 646 -1.72 -29.15 1.40
C ILE A 646 -1.07 -30.00 0.29
N PHE A 647 -1.38 -29.72 -0.99
CA PHE A 647 -0.89 -30.48 -2.14
C PHE A 647 0.10 -29.64 -2.98
N HIS A 648 1.39 -29.83 -2.77
CA HIS A 648 2.47 -29.25 -3.57
C HIS A 648 2.55 -29.90 -4.97
N ASN A 649 2.83 -29.13 -6.02
CA ASN A 649 3.00 -29.57 -7.42
C ASN A 649 1.82 -30.35 -8.03
N MET A 650 0.64 -30.35 -7.40
CA MET A 650 -0.55 -31.07 -7.84
C MET A 650 -1.57 -30.16 -8.55
N ASP A 651 -1.24 -28.90 -8.84
CA ASP A 651 -2.18 -27.91 -9.40
C ASP A 651 -2.74 -28.30 -10.79
N SER A 652 -2.08 -29.21 -11.52
CA SER A 652 -2.59 -29.82 -12.76
C SER A 652 -3.62 -30.95 -12.53
N LYS A 653 -3.94 -31.26 -11.27
CA LYS A 653 -4.93 -32.26 -10.83
C LYS A 653 -6.07 -31.66 -10.01
N PHE A 654 -6.09 -30.35 -9.76
CA PHE A 654 -7.17 -29.67 -9.06
C PHE A 654 -7.98 -28.78 -10.02
N LEU A 655 -9.29 -28.70 -9.80
CA LEU A 655 -10.14 -27.67 -10.40
C LEU A 655 -9.62 -26.28 -9.97
N ASP A 656 -9.62 -25.29 -10.88
CA ASP A 656 -9.21 -23.93 -10.52
C ASP A 656 -10.14 -23.35 -9.43
N ASP A 657 -9.59 -23.13 -8.24
CA ASP A 657 -10.31 -22.59 -7.07
C ASP A 657 -9.96 -21.11 -6.79
N ASN A 658 -9.10 -20.50 -7.62
CA ASN A 658 -8.70 -19.10 -7.46
C ASN A 658 -9.78 -18.12 -7.97
N VAL A 659 -10.58 -18.53 -8.95
CA VAL A 659 -11.65 -17.71 -9.56
C VAL A 659 -13.02 -18.26 -9.17
N LYS A 660 -13.81 -17.49 -8.41
CA LYS A 660 -15.15 -17.89 -7.96
C LYS A 660 -16.22 -17.56 -9.00
N THR A 661 -16.23 -18.27 -10.12
CA THR A 661 -17.33 -18.15 -11.11
C THR A 661 -18.56 -18.98 -10.71
N PRO A 662 -19.77 -18.64 -11.20
CA PRO A 662 -20.95 -19.49 -11.08
C PRO A 662 -20.72 -20.90 -11.64
N ALA A 663 -19.97 -21.02 -12.75
CA ALA A 663 -19.60 -22.29 -13.35
C ALA A 663 -18.73 -23.16 -12.43
N ILE A 664 -17.65 -22.62 -11.85
CA ILE A 664 -16.76 -23.34 -10.93
C ILE A 664 -17.51 -23.73 -9.64
N THR A 665 -18.40 -22.86 -9.16
CA THR A 665 -19.28 -23.14 -8.01
C THR A 665 -20.27 -24.28 -8.31
N TYR A 666 -20.82 -24.34 -9.52
CA TYR A 666 -21.68 -25.45 -9.96
C TYR A 666 -20.90 -26.77 -10.10
N LEU A 667 -19.74 -26.74 -10.76
CA LEU A 667 -18.87 -27.91 -10.96
C LEU A 667 -18.39 -28.51 -9.62
N SER A 668 -17.98 -27.67 -8.66
CA SER A 668 -17.57 -28.13 -7.32
C SER A 668 -18.72 -28.74 -6.51
N LYS A 669 -19.96 -28.24 -6.68
CA LYS A 669 -21.16 -28.85 -6.09
C LYS A 669 -21.44 -30.24 -6.69
N VAL A 670 -21.37 -30.35 -8.01
CA VAL A 670 -21.67 -31.56 -8.80
C VAL A 670 -20.69 -32.72 -8.53
N ALA A 671 -19.40 -32.42 -8.29
CA ALA A 671 -18.37 -33.43 -8.06
C ALA A 671 -18.78 -34.46 -6.99
N THR A 672 -18.55 -35.74 -7.23
CA THR A 672 -18.97 -36.81 -6.31
C THR A 672 -17.86 -37.39 -5.47
N ASP A 673 -18.24 -38.00 -4.35
CA ASP A 673 -17.33 -38.75 -3.50
C ASP A 673 -16.81 -40.00 -4.22
N ALA A 674 -15.50 -40.21 -4.12
CA ALA A 674 -14.77 -41.22 -4.86
C ALA A 674 -15.07 -42.68 -4.44
N GLU A 675 -16.05 -42.91 -3.56
CA GLU A 675 -16.40 -44.22 -2.97
C GLU A 675 -17.81 -44.69 -3.37
N SER A 676 -18.61 -43.86 -4.03
CA SER A 676 -19.89 -44.28 -4.59
C SER A 676 -19.68 -45.37 -5.67
N PRO A 677 -20.23 -46.60 -5.52
CA PRO A 677 -19.96 -47.68 -6.48
C PRO A 677 -20.60 -47.48 -7.86
N ASN A 678 -21.66 -46.66 -7.93
CA ASN A 678 -22.52 -46.53 -9.11
C ASN A 678 -22.33 -45.21 -9.90
N THR A 679 -21.33 -44.40 -9.58
CA THR A 679 -21.13 -43.08 -10.23
C THR A 679 -20.49 -43.21 -11.61
N ILE A 680 -21.30 -43.57 -12.61
CA ILE A 680 -21.05 -43.18 -14.00
C ILE A 680 -21.37 -41.68 -14.12
N GLN A 681 -20.46 -40.85 -13.61
CA GLN A 681 -20.56 -39.40 -13.68
C GLN A 681 -20.19 -38.92 -15.09
N PRO A 682 -20.89 -37.90 -15.63
CA PRO A 682 -20.56 -37.35 -16.94
C PRO A 682 -19.18 -36.67 -16.97
N VAL A 683 -18.64 -36.27 -15.80
CA VAL A 683 -17.43 -35.44 -15.65
C VAL A 683 -16.42 -36.06 -14.69
N GLN A 684 -15.13 -35.83 -14.96
CA GLN A 684 -13.97 -36.35 -14.22
C GLN A 684 -13.70 -35.71 -12.85
N LEU A 685 -14.72 -35.12 -12.22
CA LEU A 685 -14.59 -34.33 -10.99
C LEU A 685 -14.84 -35.17 -9.73
N VAL A 686 -13.91 -35.09 -8.79
CA VAL A 686 -13.86 -35.98 -7.62
C VAL A 686 -13.67 -35.19 -6.32
N LYS A 687 -14.54 -35.45 -5.34
CA LYS A 687 -14.37 -34.96 -3.96
C LYS A 687 -13.39 -35.84 -3.19
N LEU A 688 -12.50 -35.19 -2.45
CA LEU A 688 -11.50 -35.85 -1.61
C LEU A 688 -12.05 -36.17 -0.22
N ASN A 689 -11.67 -37.33 0.30
CA ASN A 689 -11.89 -37.71 1.70
C ASN A 689 -10.54 -37.86 2.44
N GLN A 690 -10.58 -38.09 3.74
CA GLN A 690 -9.40 -38.16 4.60
C GLN A 690 -8.41 -39.26 4.16
N ALA A 691 -8.90 -40.46 3.86
CA ALA A 691 -8.07 -41.60 3.46
C ALA A 691 -7.35 -41.36 2.12
N LYS A 692 -8.07 -40.84 1.11
CA LYS A 692 -7.49 -40.54 -0.21
C LYS A 692 -6.56 -39.32 -0.16
N THR A 693 -6.85 -38.34 0.70
CA THR A 693 -5.94 -37.21 0.98
C THR A 693 -4.60 -37.70 1.52
N LEU A 694 -4.59 -38.63 2.50
CA LEU A 694 -3.36 -39.23 3.02
C LEU A 694 -2.57 -40.01 1.95
N LYS A 695 -3.27 -40.72 1.06
CA LYS A 695 -2.62 -41.43 -0.05
C LYS A 695 -1.95 -40.46 -1.02
N LEU A 696 -2.67 -39.43 -1.49
CA LEU A 696 -2.14 -38.40 -2.38
C LEU A 696 -1.00 -37.60 -1.74
N LEU A 697 -1.11 -37.26 -0.45
CA LEU A 697 -0.05 -36.58 0.30
C LEU A 697 1.24 -37.42 0.37
N ARG A 698 1.13 -38.76 0.42
CA ARG A 698 2.27 -39.68 0.36
C ARG A 698 2.86 -39.81 -1.03
N GLU A 699 2.03 -39.88 -2.07
CA GLU A 699 2.45 -39.97 -3.48
C GLU A 699 3.12 -38.69 -3.99
N MET A 700 2.76 -37.54 -3.40
CA MET A 700 3.27 -36.21 -3.73
C MET A 700 4.68 -35.93 -3.17
N LEU A 701 5.04 -36.54 -2.02
CA LEU A 701 6.34 -36.29 -1.39
C LEU A 701 7.46 -37.07 -2.09
N PRO A 702 8.70 -36.53 -2.16
CA PRO A 702 9.81 -37.22 -2.81
C PRO A 702 10.01 -38.62 -2.25
N SER A 703 10.12 -39.63 -3.12
CA SER A 703 10.31 -41.03 -2.71
C SER A 703 11.55 -41.25 -1.84
N GLU A 704 12.57 -40.42 -2.04
CA GLU A 704 13.78 -40.35 -1.21
C GLU A 704 13.49 -40.04 0.26
N TRP A 705 12.46 -39.22 0.54
CA TRP A 705 12.09 -38.88 1.91
C TRP A 705 11.61 -40.09 2.70
N TYR A 706 11.11 -41.12 2.03
CA TYR A 706 10.71 -42.38 2.68
C TYR A 706 11.89 -43.32 2.97
N ARG A 707 13.07 -43.10 2.37
CA ARG A 707 14.26 -43.96 2.53
C ARG A 707 14.97 -43.68 3.87
N GLY A 708 15.14 -44.73 4.70
CA GLY A 708 15.91 -44.67 5.96
C GLY A 708 15.25 -43.88 7.10
N ASN A 709 15.89 -43.88 8.27
CA ASN A 709 15.36 -43.31 9.52
C ASN A 709 16.16 -42.09 10.02
N HIS A 710 16.65 -41.28 9.09
CA HIS A 710 17.50 -40.10 9.33
C HIS A 710 16.71 -38.82 9.00
N PRO A 711 17.12 -37.63 9.50
CA PRO A 711 16.60 -36.36 8.99
C PRO A 711 16.86 -36.27 7.48
N VAL A 712 15.83 -35.98 6.69
CA VAL A 712 15.99 -35.88 5.23
C VAL A 712 16.23 -34.42 4.83
N PRO A 713 17.13 -34.13 3.89
CA PRO A 713 17.47 -32.77 3.53
C PRO A 713 16.26 -32.04 2.93
N TRP A 714 16.01 -30.82 3.39
CA TRP A 714 14.84 -30.04 2.97
C TRP A 714 15.27 -28.66 2.48
N TYR A 715 15.09 -28.42 1.18
CA TYR A 715 15.39 -27.16 0.50
C TYR A 715 14.06 -26.51 0.09
N PRO A 716 13.41 -25.68 0.93
CA PRO A 716 12.03 -25.24 0.69
C PRO A 716 11.86 -24.55 -0.66
N GLY A 717 10.99 -25.08 -1.52
CA GLY A 717 10.71 -24.53 -2.85
C GLY A 717 11.80 -24.76 -3.91
N ARG A 718 12.79 -25.62 -3.66
CA ARG A 718 13.82 -26.02 -4.66
C ARG A 718 13.73 -27.52 -4.94
N ASN A 719 14.13 -27.95 -6.14
CA ASN A 719 14.21 -29.36 -6.55
C ASN A 719 12.91 -30.16 -6.33
N GLY A 720 11.74 -29.51 -6.42
CA GLY A 720 10.43 -30.14 -6.15
C GLY A 720 10.12 -30.38 -4.66
N HIS A 721 10.95 -29.90 -3.73
CA HIS A 721 10.67 -29.98 -2.30
C HIS A 721 9.62 -28.93 -1.90
N PRO A 722 8.65 -29.27 -1.04
CA PRO A 722 7.58 -28.35 -0.66
C PRO A 722 8.10 -27.11 0.08
N PRO A 723 7.45 -25.95 -0.08
CA PRO A 723 7.84 -24.70 0.59
C PRO A 723 7.47 -24.69 2.07
N GLU A 724 7.99 -23.73 2.83
CA GLU A 724 7.72 -23.62 4.27
C GLU A 724 6.23 -23.35 4.59
N ARG A 725 5.54 -22.58 3.73
CA ARG A 725 4.08 -22.33 3.82
C ARG A 725 3.22 -23.59 3.63
N TRP A 726 3.74 -24.61 2.93
CA TRP A 726 3.05 -25.90 2.81
C TRP A 726 3.04 -26.63 4.15
N LEU A 727 4.15 -26.61 4.89
CA LEU A 727 4.26 -27.29 6.17
C LEU A 727 3.29 -26.70 7.21
N GLU A 728 3.17 -25.37 7.24
CA GLU A 728 2.15 -24.67 8.04
C GLU A 728 0.72 -25.07 7.64
N SER A 729 0.43 -25.13 6.33
CA SER A 729 -0.89 -25.53 5.81
C SER A 729 -1.25 -26.98 6.17
N VAL A 730 -0.28 -27.89 6.10
CA VAL A 730 -0.43 -29.29 6.49
C VAL A 730 -0.67 -29.41 8.00
N TRP A 731 0.06 -28.70 8.85
CA TRP A 731 -0.18 -28.74 10.30
C TRP A 731 -1.55 -28.19 10.71
N LYS A 732 -2.00 -27.09 10.07
CA LYS A 732 -3.38 -26.57 10.24
C LYS A 732 -4.45 -27.59 9.81
N TRP A 733 -4.21 -28.32 8.72
CA TRP A 733 -5.09 -29.39 8.27
C TRP A 733 -5.10 -30.59 9.23
N ILE A 734 -3.93 -31.00 9.75
CA ILE A 734 -3.79 -32.08 10.73
C ILE A 734 -4.59 -31.76 12.00
N GLN A 735 -4.41 -30.56 12.58
CA GLN A 735 -5.13 -30.09 13.78
C GLN A 735 -6.65 -30.12 13.63
N LYS A 736 -7.16 -29.90 12.41
CA LYS A 736 -8.59 -29.86 12.12
C LYS A 736 -9.19 -31.26 11.86
N MET A 737 -8.42 -32.17 11.25
CA MET A 737 -8.94 -33.43 10.70
C MET A 737 -8.54 -34.68 11.51
N PHE A 738 -7.55 -34.60 12.40
CA PHE A 738 -7.03 -35.73 13.15
C PHE A 738 -7.10 -35.46 14.66
N SER A 739 -7.55 -36.46 15.42
CA SER A 739 -7.46 -36.50 16.88
C SER A 739 -6.22 -37.24 17.37
N ASP A 740 -5.62 -38.09 16.52
CA ASP A 740 -4.35 -38.77 16.77
C ASP A 740 -3.46 -38.79 15.52
N LEU A 741 -2.14 -38.76 15.74
CA LEU A 741 -1.11 -38.68 14.70
C LEU A 741 -0.61 -40.06 14.24
N SER A 742 -1.14 -41.16 14.78
CA SER A 742 -0.78 -42.54 14.40
C SER A 742 -0.93 -42.81 12.89
N LEU A 743 -2.00 -42.30 12.26
CA LEU A 743 -2.21 -42.39 10.81
C LEU A 743 -1.17 -41.61 9.97
N LEU A 744 -0.43 -40.70 10.60
CA LEU A 744 0.61 -39.84 10.03
C LEU A 744 2.03 -40.35 10.37
N GLU A 745 2.16 -41.51 11.02
CA GLU A 745 3.47 -42.08 11.34
C GLU A 745 4.31 -42.32 10.06
N ASN A 746 5.62 -42.13 10.21
CA ASN A 746 6.64 -42.09 9.18
C ASN A 746 6.55 -40.93 8.16
N LEU A 747 5.59 -40.00 8.30
CA LEU A 747 5.58 -38.78 7.49
C LEU A 747 6.62 -37.74 8.00
N PRO A 748 7.45 -37.16 7.11
CA PRO A 748 8.35 -36.05 7.44
C PRO A 748 7.56 -34.76 7.64
N LEU A 749 7.43 -34.33 8.91
CA LEU A 749 6.59 -33.18 9.29
C LEU A 749 7.20 -32.28 10.38
N ILE A 750 8.36 -32.63 10.94
CA ILE A 750 9.05 -31.83 11.97
C ILE A 750 10.28 -31.16 11.34
N PRO A 751 10.35 -29.83 11.21
CA PRO A 751 11.51 -29.16 10.64
C PRO A 751 12.67 -29.16 11.65
N HIS A 752 13.89 -29.38 11.17
CA HIS A 752 15.11 -29.37 11.97
C HIS A 752 16.23 -28.65 11.22
N THR A 753 16.85 -27.67 11.88
CA THR A 753 17.99 -26.91 11.34
C THR A 753 19.22 -27.20 12.19
N CYS A 754 20.32 -27.59 11.54
CA CYS A 754 21.60 -27.87 12.20
C CYS A 754 22.75 -27.32 11.35
N ALA A 755 23.65 -26.52 11.96
CA ALA A 755 24.80 -25.91 11.29
C ALA A 755 24.46 -25.21 9.95
N GLY A 756 23.33 -24.51 9.88
CA GLY A 756 22.83 -23.82 8.67
C GLY A 756 22.08 -24.72 7.67
N ASN A 757 22.21 -26.05 7.76
CA ASN A 757 21.49 -26.99 6.91
C ASN A 757 20.06 -27.23 7.42
N ARG A 758 19.08 -27.13 6.51
CA ARG A 758 17.66 -27.42 6.79
C ARG A 758 17.34 -28.87 6.43
N SER A 759 16.62 -29.53 7.32
CA SER A 759 16.16 -30.92 7.19
C SER A 759 14.75 -31.05 7.75
N ILE A 760 14.10 -32.18 7.48
CA ILE A 760 12.79 -32.52 8.02
C ILE A 760 12.83 -33.95 8.59
N VAL A 761 12.22 -34.12 9.75
CA VAL A 761 12.24 -35.34 10.57
C VAL A 761 10.86 -35.99 10.54
N LYS A 762 10.85 -37.32 10.49
CA LYS A 762 9.65 -38.14 10.48
C LYS A 762 8.96 -38.16 11.84
N LEU A 763 7.64 -38.10 11.86
CA LEU A 763 6.86 -38.51 13.03
C LEU A 763 7.09 -40.02 13.25
N SER A 764 7.84 -40.38 14.28
CA SER A 764 8.11 -41.78 14.64
C SER A 764 7.99 -41.97 16.15
N SER A 765 7.20 -42.94 16.58
CA SER A 765 7.06 -43.30 17.99
C SER A 765 8.33 -43.96 18.57
N SER A 766 9.15 -44.56 17.71
CA SER A 766 10.37 -45.30 18.09
C SER A 766 11.67 -44.47 18.04
N ARG A 767 11.59 -43.18 17.69
CA ARG A 767 12.71 -42.22 17.78
C ARG A 767 12.20 -40.84 18.18
N VAL A 768 12.04 -40.65 19.49
CA VAL A 768 11.57 -39.38 20.06
C VAL A 768 12.62 -38.28 19.87
N VAL A 769 12.18 -37.18 19.28
CA VAL A 769 12.97 -35.95 19.06
C VAL A 769 12.80 -35.04 20.29
N ILE A 770 13.83 -34.32 20.75
CA ILE A 770 13.71 -33.45 21.94
C ILE A 770 13.83 -31.97 21.59
N ARG A 771 13.05 -31.12 22.26
CA ARG A 771 13.19 -29.66 22.15
C ARG A 771 14.36 -29.19 23.02
N ARG A 772 15.13 -28.20 22.55
CA ARG A 772 16.14 -27.51 23.37
C ARG A 772 15.50 -26.54 24.36
N HIS A 773 14.48 -25.82 23.88
CA HIS A 773 13.75 -24.79 24.60
C HIS A 773 12.25 -25.05 24.53
N TYR A 774 11.55 -24.92 25.65
CA TYR A 774 10.09 -24.91 25.71
C TYR A 774 9.63 -24.20 26.98
N GLN A 775 8.76 -23.20 26.82
CA GLN A 775 8.37 -22.30 27.92
C GLN A 775 9.62 -21.72 28.60
N SER A 776 9.70 -21.71 29.93
CA SER A 776 10.85 -21.26 30.71
C SER A 776 11.94 -22.32 30.91
N VAL A 777 11.82 -23.51 30.31
CA VAL A 777 12.74 -24.64 30.50
C VAL A 777 13.69 -24.76 29.31
N CYS A 778 14.99 -24.90 29.61
CA CYS A 778 16.09 -25.00 28.66
C CYS A 778 17.00 -26.19 29.01
N LEU A 779 17.39 -26.99 28.02
CA LEU A 779 18.39 -28.03 28.21
C LEU A 779 19.80 -27.42 28.47
N PRO A 780 20.52 -27.82 29.53
CA PRO A 780 21.89 -27.37 29.76
C PRO A 780 22.83 -27.77 28.61
N PRO A 781 23.87 -26.97 28.27
CA PRO A 781 24.77 -27.26 27.14
C PRO A 781 25.44 -28.64 27.19
N LEU A 782 25.82 -29.11 28.38
CA LEU A 782 26.40 -30.45 28.58
C LEU A 782 25.39 -31.58 28.29
N ILE A 783 24.10 -31.36 28.56
CA ILE A 783 23.03 -32.32 28.23
C ILE A 783 22.76 -32.33 26.73
N VAL A 784 22.79 -31.16 26.06
CA VAL A 784 22.68 -31.06 24.59
C VAL A 784 23.85 -31.78 23.91
N SER A 785 25.09 -31.60 24.39
CA SER A 785 26.27 -32.31 23.90
C SER A 785 26.12 -33.83 24.04
N LEU A 786 25.72 -34.31 25.22
CA LEU A 786 25.48 -35.73 25.47
C LEU A 786 24.38 -36.31 24.56
N LEU A 787 23.26 -35.60 24.39
CA LEU A 787 22.15 -36.04 23.53
C LEU A 787 22.53 -36.07 22.04
N GLY A 788 23.37 -35.14 21.59
CA GLY A 788 23.98 -35.20 20.26
C GLY A 788 24.86 -36.45 20.09
N LYS A 789 25.68 -36.78 21.10
CA LYS A 789 26.52 -37.98 21.10
C LYS A 789 25.70 -39.28 21.12
N THR A 790 24.56 -39.35 21.81
CA THR A 790 23.69 -40.54 21.76
C THR A 790 22.91 -40.70 20.45
N GLY A 791 23.00 -39.72 19.53
CA GLY A 791 22.29 -39.72 18.25
C GLY A 791 20.84 -39.25 18.36
N CYS A 792 20.46 -38.58 19.45
CA CYS A 792 19.17 -37.89 19.55
C CYS A 792 19.20 -36.59 18.74
N ILE A 793 18.09 -36.29 18.07
CA ILE A 793 17.90 -35.02 17.36
C ILE A 793 17.39 -33.99 18.37
N VAL A 794 18.19 -32.95 18.61
CA VAL A 794 17.81 -31.79 19.43
C VAL A 794 17.29 -30.68 18.51
N LEU A 795 16.05 -30.23 18.73
CA LEU A 795 15.45 -29.11 18.01
C LEU A 795 15.78 -27.80 18.71
N GLU A 796 16.61 -26.97 18.08
CA GLU A 796 16.90 -25.60 18.53
C GLU A 796 15.62 -24.75 18.68
N ASN A 797 14.72 -24.83 17.70
CA ASN A 797 13.42 -24.16 17.72
C ASN A 797 12.36 -25.05 17.03
N LEU A 798 11.13 -25.05 17.54
CA LEU A 798 9.98 -25.66 16.89
C LEU A 798 8.96 -24.56 16.54
N PRO A 799 8.58 -24.37 15.27
CA PRO A 799 7.63 -23.34 14.88
C PRO A 799 6.29 -23.45 15.61
N SER A 800 5.70 -22.30 15.97
CA SER A 800 4.46 -22.19 16.77
C SER A 800 3.24 -22.87 16.14
N TYR A 801 3.20 -22.98 14.81
CA TYR A 801 2.14 -23.70 14.10
C TYR A 801 2.20 -25.23 14.32
N ILE A 802 3.30 -25.78 14.83
CA ILE A 802 3.46 -27.22 15.12
C ILE A 802 3.02 -27.53 16.55
N HIS A 803 1.71 -27.66 16.72
CA HIS A 803 1.08 -28.11 17.96
C HIS A 803 0.01 -29.17 17.68
N HIS A 804 -0.06 -30.18 18.53
CA HIS A 804 -1.11 -31.20 18.54
C HIS A 804 -1.16 -31.85 19.93
N ASN A 805 -2.35 -32.23 20.38
CA ASN A 805 -2.58 -32.87 21.68
C ASN A 805 -1.76 -34.17 21.86
N THR A 806 -1.56 -34.96 20.81
CA THR A 806 -0.69 -36.16 20.85
C THR A 806 0.77 -35.93 20.42
N LEU A 807 1.20 -34.69 20.13
CA LEU A 807 2.58 -34.38 19.69
C LEU A 807 3.64 -34.80 20.72
N HIS A 808 3.30 -34.77 22.01
CA HIS A 808 4.14 -35.23 23.13
C HIS A 808 4.58 -36.70 23.01
N ARG A 809 3.93 -37.51 22.16
CA ARG A 809 4.33 -38.89 21.86
C ARG A 809 5.60 -38.93 20.99
N TYR A 810 5.75 -37.97 20.07
CA TYR A 810 6.79 -37.91 19.05
C TYR A 810 7.90 -36.89 19.37
N VAL A 811 7.56 -35.83 20.12
CA VAL A 811 8.49 -34.78 20.53
C VAL A 811 8.50 -34.66 22.05
N ALA A 812 9.64 -34.93 22.67
CA ALA A 812 9.89 -34.77 24.10
C ALA A 812 10.12 -33.29 24.48
N SER A 813 9.73 -32.98 25.71
CA SER A 813 10.00 -31.72 26.40
C SER A 813 11.47 -31.61 26.84
N PRO A 814 12.00 -30.38 27.06
CA PRO A 814 13.38 -30.13 27.53
C PRO A 814 13.56 -30.40 29.04
N ASP A 815 12.68 -31.19 29.66
CA ASP A 815 12.70 -31.46 31.10
C ASP A 815 13.32 -32.84 31.40
N PRO A 816 13.63 -33.15 32.67
CA PRO A 816 14.25 -34.43 33.04
C PRO A 816 13.44 -35.68 32.65
N ASN A 817 12.10 -35.59 32.61
CA ASN A 817 11.24 -36.69 32.17
C ASN A 817 11.27 -36.87 30.64
N GLY A 818 11.35 -35.76 29.90
CA GLY A 818 11.57 -35.76 28.45
C GLY A 818 12.91 -36.38 28.07
N VAL A 819 13.99 -36.06 28.79
CA VAL A 819 15.31 -36.70 28.61
C VAL A 819 15.27 -38.19 28.96
N LEU A 820 14.64 -38.59 30.08
CA LEU A 820 14.44 -40.02 30.38
C LEU A 820 13.66 -40.73 29.26
N LYS A 821 12.60 -40.10 28.75
CA LYS A 821 11.78 -40.67 27.67
C LYS A 821 12.61 -40.95 26.42
N VAL A 822 13.43 -40.00 25.99
CA VAL A 822 14.38 -40.20 24.88
C VAL A 822 15.33 -41.36 25.15
N LEU A 823 15.99 -41.38 26.32
CA LEU A 823 16.94 -42.42 26.68
C LEU A 823 16.28 -43.81 26.77
N SER A 824 15.01 -43.90 27.18
CA SER A 824 14.23 -45.15 27.21
C SER A 824 13.65 -45.59 25.87
N THR A 825 13.63 -44.70 24.86
CA THR A 825 13.24 -45.06 23.48
C THR A 825 14.45 -45.59 22.69
N LEU A 826 15.66 -45.27 23.14
CA LEU A 826 16.91 -45.84 22.62
C LEU A 826 17.17 -47.21 23.26
N ASP A 827 17.76 -48.13 22.49
CA ASP A 827 18.15 -49.44 23.03
C ASP A 827 19.12 -49.31 24.21
N GLN A 828 18.89 -50.11 25.26
CA GLN A 828 19.62 -50.01 26.52
C GLN A 828 21.12 -50.27 26.35
N SER A 829 21.50 -51.27 25.54
CA SER A 829 22.92 -51.59 25.30
C SER A 829 23.64 -50.43 24.60
N ARG A 830 22.96 -49.79 23.64
CA ARG A 830 23.46 -48.63 22.90
C ARG A 830 23.54 -47.37 23.77
N CYS A 831 22.54 -47.11 24.62
CA CYS A 831 22.57 -45.99 25.57
C CYS A 831 23.77 -46.08 26.52
N VAL A 832 24.00 -47.26 27.12
CA VAL A 832 25.15 -47.49 28.02
C VAL A 832 26.46 -47.30 27.26
N SER A 833 26.60 -47.88 26.07
CA SER A 833 27.79 -47.77 25.23
C SER A 833 28.10 -46.33 24.77
N MET A 834 27.10 -45.50 24.46
CA MET A 834 27.36 -44.10 24.10
C MET A 834 27.70 -43.23 25.34
N ILE A 835 27.12 -43.55 26.51
CA ILE A 835 27.34 -42.78 27.74
C ILE A 835 28.70 -43.12 28.39
N THR A 836 29.25 -44.32 28.24
CA THR A 836 30.65 -44.61 28.68
C THR A 836 31.66 -43.65 28.02
N HIS A 837 31.46 -43.29 26.75
CA HIS A 837 32.33 -42.39 25.98
C HIS A 837 32.07 -40.89 26.20
N CYS A 838 31.10 -40.51 27.05
CA CYS A 838 30.88 -39.10 27.42
C CYS A 838 31.91 -38.62 28.47
N SER A 839 32.15 -37.31 28.53
CA SER A 839 33.10 -36.72 29.50
C SER A 839 32.61 -36.85 30.94
N SER A 840 33.52 -36.67 31.89
CA SER A 840 33.22 -36.63 33.33
C SER A 840 32.15 -35.56 33.64
N ASP A 841 32.30 -34.36 33.06
CA ASP A 841 31.36 -33.25 33.25
C ASP A 841 29.98 -33.55 32.67
N GLU A 842 29.92 -34.21 31.50
CA GLU A 842 28.66 -34.62 30.87
C GLU A 842 27.92 -35.67 31.71
N LYS A 843 28.64 -36.65 32.28
CA LYS A 843 28.09 -37.68 33.17
C LYS A 843 27.58 -37.08 34.48
N GLN A 844 28.36 -36.19 35.10
CA GLN A 844 27.97 -35.48 36.33
C GLN A 844 26.77 -34.54 36.10
N ALA A 845 26.73 -33.84 34.96
CA ALA A 845 25.59 -33.02 34.55
C ALA A 845 24.34 -33.88 34.33
N LEU A 846 24.45 -35.03 33.64
CA LEU A 846 23.33 -35.95 33.42
C LEU A 846 22.76 -36.48 34.73
N ARG A 847 23.61 -36.96 35.65
CA ARG A 847 23.18 -37.40 37.00
C ARG A 847 22.47 -36.28 37.76
N SER A 848 22.99 -35.06 37.71
CA SER A 848 22.41 -33.92 38.42
C SER A 848 21.06 -33.51 37.81
N PHE A 849 20.95 -33.48 36.49
CA PHE A 849 19.73 -33.12 35.76
C PHE A 849 18.62 -34.17 35.96
N LEU A 850 18.95 -35.46 35.88
CA LEU A 850 17.99 -36.56 36.07
C LEU A 850 17.56 -36.76 37.54
N SER A 851 18.26 -36.15 38.51
CA SER A 851 17.87 -36.23 39.93
C SER A 851 16.52 -35.56 40.26
N PHE A 852 15.97 -34.79 39.32
CA PHE A 852 14.65 -34.15 39.39
C PHE A 852 13.58 -34.88 38.56
N ALA A 853 13.89 -36.04 37.97
CA ALA A 853 12.96 -36.80 37.15
C ALA A 853 12.08 -37.76 37.98
N SER A 854 10.83 -37.96 37.53
CA SER A 854 9.90 -38.96 38.06
C SER A 854 9.96 -40.22 37.17
N SER A 855 10.70 -41.24 37.59
CA SER A 855 10.99 -42.43 36.78
C SER A 855 9.99 -43.57 36.96
N SER A 856 9.57 -44.19 35.85
CA SER A 856 8.87 -45.49 35.83
C SER A 856 9.82 -46.65 36.17
N VAL A 857 9.28 -47.86 36.42
CA VAL A 857 10.08 -49.04 36.77
C VAL A 857 11.14 -49.35 35.69
N ASP A 858 10.76 -49.33 34.41
CA ASP A 858 11.69 -49.61 33.31
C ASP A 858 12.74 -48.51 33.15
N GLN A 859 12.38 -47.25 33.41
CA GLN A 859 13.32 -46.13 33.42
C GLN A 859 14.32 -46.20 34.59
N ARG A 860 13.94 -46.79 35.73
CA ARG A 860 14.87 -47.07 36.85
C ARG A 860 15.87 -48.15 36.46
N ASN A 861 15.42 -49.23 35.82
CA ASN A 861 16.31 -50.28 35.30
C ASN A 861 17.30 -49.73 34.25
N LEU A 862 16.88 -48.76 33.43
CA LEU A 862 17.81 -48.03 32.56
C LEU A 862 18.84 -47.23 33.38
N LEU A 863 18.38 -46.38 34.32
CA LEU A 863 19.23 -45.53 35.15
C LEU A 863 20.31 -46.31 35.93
N TYR A 864 19.99 -47.50 36.45
CA TYR A 864 20.94 -48.33 37.20
C TYR A 864 22.09 -48.86 36.33
N ASN A 865 21.85 -49.07 35.05
CA ASN A 865 22.85 -49.54 34.09
C ASN A 865 23.67 -48.39 33.46
N LEU A 866 23.36 -47.12 33.74
CA LEU A 866 24.12 -45.98 33.20
C LEU A 866 25.40 -45.68 34.01
N PRO A 867 26.56 -45.50 33.35
CA PRO A 867 27.84 -45.21 34.01
C PRO A 867 27.97 -43.72 34.34
N ILE A 868 27.13 -43.25 35.28
CA ILE A 868 27.00 -41.83 35.67
C ILE A 868 27.32 -41.56 37.15
N PHE A 869 27.78 -42.58 37.89
CA PHE A 869 28.06 -42.50 39.32
C PHE A 869 29.58 -42.56 39.58
N ASP A 870 30.07 -41.69 40.47
CA ASP A 870 31.50 -41.60 40.77
C ASP A 870 32.00 -42.83 41.52
N ALA A 871 33.09 -43.42 41.03
CA ALA A 871 33.83 -44.47 41.72
C ALA A 871 34.53 -43.95 42.98
N ALA A 872 34.84 -44.87 43.89
CA ALA A 872 35.63 -44.61 45.10
C ALA A 872 37.07 -44.11 44.83
N ASP A 873 37.59 -44.29 43.61
CA ASP A 873 38.90 -43.76 43.20
C ASP A 873 38.89 -42.23 42.94
N GLY A 874 37.70 -41.63 42.78
CA GLY A 874 37.53 -40.20 42.53
C GLY A 874 37.76 -39.75 41.08
N TYR A 875 38.07 -40.67 40.15
CA TYR A 875 38.39 -40.35 38.74
C TYR A 875 37.57 -41.16 37.73
N SER A 876 37.03 -42.32 38.11
CA SER A 876 36.25 -43.20 37.26
C SER A 876 34.74 -43.05 37.45
N PHE A 877 33.96 -43.39 36.42
CA PHE A 877 32.49 -43.48 36.49
C PHE A 877 32.04 -44.93 36.25
N ILE A 878 31.15 -45.43 37.11
CA ILE A 878 30.58 -46.79 37.03
C ILE A 878 29.05 -46.76 37.07
N ALA A 879 28.44 -47.86 36.64
CA ALA A 879 26.99 -48.09 36.67
C ALA A 879 26.61 -48.89 37.92
N LEU A 880 25.48 -48.54 38.58
CA LEU A 880 25.03 -49.17 39.83
C LEU A 880 24.93 -50.70 39.71
N ILE A 881 24.45 -51.15 38.54
CA ILE A 881 24.38 -52.53 38.11
C ILE A 881 25.19 -52.66 36.82
N ASN A 882 26.06 -53.67 36.76
CA ASN A 882 26.82 -54.01 35.56
C ASN A 882 26.75 -55.53 35.35
N GLY A 883 25.83 -55.97 34.48
CA GLY A 883 25.47 -57.38 34.35
C GLY A 883 24.88 -57.92 35.67
N PHE A 884 25.53 -58.94 36.24
CA PHE A 884 25.13 -59.52 37.53
C PHE A 884 25.85 -58.91 38.75
N GLN A 885 26.75 -57.94 38.56
CA GLN A 885 27.44 -57.28 39.67
C GLN A 885 26.68 -56.02 40.11
N VAL A 886 26.38 -55.95 41.41
CA VAL A 886 25.87 -54.76 42.09
C VAL A 886 27.03 -54.13 42.87
N HIS A 887 27.35 -52.88 42.57
CA HIS A 887 28.47 -52.17 43.17
C HIS A 887 28.07 -51.50 44.50
N GLY A 888 28.95 -51.55 45.52
CA GLY A 888 28.64 -51.10 46.89
C GLY A 888 28.76 -49.58 47.09
N VAL A 889 28.10 -49.02 48.11
CA VAL A 889 28.11 -47.57 48.39
C VAL A 889 28.98 -47.25 49.61
N LEU A 890 29.86 -46.25 49.50
CA LEU A 890 30.63 -45.69 50.61
C LEU A 890 29.87 -44.50 51.25
N PRO A 891 29.80 -44.40 52.59
CA PRO A 891 29.11 -43.31 53.28
C PRO A 891 29.68 -41.93 52.96
N TYR A 892 28.80 -40.91 52.98
CA TYR A 892 29.07 -39.52 52.61
C TYR A 892 30.36 -38.89 53.21
N ASP A 893 30.74 -39.26 54.44
CA ASP A 893 31.92 -38.71 55.15
C ASP A 893 33.17 -39.61 55.13
N PHE A 894 33.18 -40.71 54.37
CA PHE A 894 34.31 -41.63 54.35
C PHE A 894 35.54 -41.05 53.63
N LYS A 895 36.53 -40.59 54.41
CA LYS A 895 37.86 -40.19 53.89
C LYS A 895 38.81 -41.38 53.84
N LEU A 896 39.37 -41.63 52.66
CA LEU A 896 40.40 -42.64 52.45
C LEU A 896 41.74 -42.26 53.14
N PRO A 897 42.39 -43.18 53.87
CA PRO A 897 43.75 -42.96 54.38
C PRO A 897 44.75 -42.78 53.22
N GLN A 898 45.65 -41.81 53.33
CA GLN A 898 46.51 -41.32 52.22
C GLN A 898 47.64 -42.26 51.73
N SER A 899 47.61 -43.57 52.04
CA SER A 899 48.74 -44.48 51.76
C SER A 899 48.36 -45.92 51.41
N LEU A 900 47.22 -46.16 50.77
CA LEU A 900 46.85 -47.47 50.22
C LEU A 900 46.45 -47.40 48.73
N PRO A 901 47.08 -48.19 47.83
CA PRO A 901 46.60 -48.35 46.46
C PRO A 901 45.36 -49.26 46.46
N ILE A 902 44.18 -48.70 46.17
CA ILE A 902 42.93 -49.48 46.11
C ILE A 902 42.93 -50.33 44.83
N PRO A 903 42.82 -51.66 44.91
CA PRO A 903 42.64 -52.48 43.73
C PRO A 903 41.17 -52.44 43.28
N ARG A 904 40.92 -51.71 42.19
CA ARG A 904 39.65 -51.59 41.42
C ARG A 904 38.53 -50.76 42.05
N ALA A 905 37.94 -49.92 41.20
CA ALA A 905 36.71 -49.17 41.39
C ALA A 905 35.47 -50.09 41.55
N SER A 906 35.36 -50.77 42.69
CA SER A 906 34.25 -51.70 42.99
C SER A 906 33.12 -51.07 43.81
N SER A 907 33.28 -49.82 44.27
CA SER A 907 32.32 -49.08 45.10
C SER A 907 32.18 -47.62 44.66
N PHE A 908 31.04 -46.99 44.99
CA PHE A 908 30.70 -45.60 44.69
C PHE A 908 30.92 -44.67 45.87
N LYS A 909 31.07 -43.38 45.56
CA LYS A 909 30.95 -42.30 46.53
C LYS A 909 29.51 -41.78 46.62
N GLU A 910 28.90 -41.80 47.81
CA GLU A 910 27.57 -41.23 48.03
C GLU A 910 27.61 -39.70 47.82
N THR A 911 26.67 -39.17 47.04
CA THR A 911 26.54 -37.73 46.77
C THR A 911 25.09 -37.28 46.95
N GLN A 912 24.86 -35.99 47.23
CA GLN A 912 23.49 -35.48 47.47
C GLN A 912 22.55 -35.70 46.25
N ALA A 913 23.10 -35.67 45.03
CA ALA A 913 22.37 -36.01 43.80
C ALA A 913 22.06 -37.51 43.70
N PHE A 914 22.99 -38.39 44.08
CA PHE A 914 22.77 -39.85 44.19
C PHE A 914 21.66 -40.16 45.20
N CYS A 915 21.69 -39.54 46.39
CA CYS A 915 20.62 -39.70 47.37
C CYS A 915 19.27 -39.21 46.83
N LYS A 916 19.19 -38.11 46.06
CA LYS A 916 17.91 -37.66 45.47
C LYS A 916 17.39 -38.60 44.39
N LEU A 917 18.27 -39.05 43.49
CA LEU A 917 17.95 -39.95 42.37
C LEU A 917 17.54 -41.36 42.84
N LEU A 918 17.92 -41.77 44.06
CA LEU A 918 17.51 -43.04 44.69
C LEU A 918 16.43 -42.89 45.78
N LYS A 919 16.29 -41.75 46.48
CA LYS A 919 15.23 -41.56 47.49
C LYS A 919 13.83 -41.42 46.88
N SER A 920 13.72 -41.14 45.59
CA SER A 920 12.49 -41.35 44.80
C SER A 920 12.11 -42.83 44.62
N VAL A 921 12.94 -43.76 45.11
CA VAL A 921 12.80 -45.23 45.03
C VAL A 921 12.86 -45.88 46.43
N SER A 922 12.35 -45.20 47.45
CA SER A 922 12.46 -45.59 48.87
C SER A 922 11.99 -47.03 49.21
N THR A 923 12.69 -47.64 50.18
CA THR A 923 12.49 -48.95 50.86
C THR A 923 13.07 -50.22 50.21
N ASN A 924 13.61 -51.09 51.08
CA ASN A 924 14.16 -52.44 50.86
C ASN A 924 15.53 -52.59 50.15
N VAL A 925 16.60 -52.67 50.97
CA VAL A 925 17.83 -53.44 50.67
C VAL A 925 18.13 -54.35 51.88
N PRO A 926 18.32 -55.67 51.71
CA PRO A 926 18.43 -56.60 52.83
C PRO A 926 19.84 -56.68 53.46
N CYS A 927 19.88 -56.79 54.79
CA CYS A 927 21.11 -56.94 55.57
C CYS A 927 21.63 -58.39 55.57
N VAL A 928 22.89 -58.62 55.15
CA VAL A 928 23.54 -59.95 55.23
C VAL A 928 24.54 -59.98 56.39
N ARG A 929 24.23 -60.75 57.45
CA ARG A 929 25.12 -61.00 58.59
C ARG A 929 26.13 -62.12 58.29
N GLY A 930 27.43 -61.80 58.29
CA GLY A 930 28.51 -62.78 58.35
C GLY A 930 28.80 -63.26 59.79
N LYS A 931 28.91 -64.58 60.02
CA LYS A 931 29.09 -65.18 61.35
C LYS A 931 30.55 -65.10 61.85
N LYS A 932 30.76 -64.68 63.10
CA LYS A 932 31.98 -64.99 63.87
C LYS A 932 31.94 -66.42 64.42
N LYS A 933 33.07 -67.12 64.45
CA LYS A 933 33.30 -68.31 65.29
C LYS A 933 34.80 -68.36 65.68
N ARG A 934 35.06 -68.36 67.01
CA ARG A 934 36.15 -68.96 67.83
C ARG A 934 37.57 -69.14 67.23
N GLU A 935 38.68 -68.97 67.95
CA GLU A 935 39.05 -68.62 69.36
C GLU A 935 40.58 -68.30 69.36
N GLY A 936 41.29 -67.72 70.35
CA GLY A 936 40.96 -67.15 71.67
C GLY A 936 42.24 -66.97 72.53
N LYS A 937 42.28 -65.98 73.45
CA LYS A 937 43.42 -65.54 74.34
C LYS A 937 44.54 -64.76 73.61
N ILE A 938 45.28 -63.81 74.20
CA ILE A 938 45.56 -63.33 75.58
C ILE A 938 45.47 -61.77 75.56
N ALA A 939 45.12 -60.98 76.59
CA ALA A 939 44.79 -61.23 78.01
C ALA A 939 43.39 -60.68 78.35
#